data_AF-A0A9D4UCH1-F1
#
_entry.id   AF-A0A9D4UCH1-F1
#
_cell.length_a   1.000
_cell.length_b   1.000
_cell.length_c   1.000
_cell.angle_alpha   90.00
_cell.angle_beta   90.00
_cell.angle_gamma   90.00
#
_symmetry.space_group_name_H-M   'P 1'
#
loop_
_entity.id
_entity.type
_entity.pdbx_description
1 polymer ?
#
loop_
_entity_poly.entity_id
_entity_poly.type
_entity_poly.pdbx_seq_one_letter_code
_entity_poly.pdbx_strand_id
1 'polypeptide(L)'
;MLPRRNSNFGFVSLAICCLLFPNNYLVKLSIADLSSVGPSASCYGSRTCRLYRCLRQWCPDNREDDIANSVASDVPSSIVQDRIIIVGHFLPLRATRKSDDRTWSFSWDRDSLLLQLKDGVPEDMDVIYVGCLNADIEASEQDDVSANLLENFKCVPAFLPNELSDRFYLGFCKQQLWPLFHYMLPLMPDHGGRFDRLLWQAYVTANRVFADKVMEVISPDDDFVWVHDYHLMVLPTFLRNKFNKIKLGFFLHSPFPSSEVYRTLPVREEILRGLLNADLIGFHTFDYARHFLSCCSRMLGLEYESKRGYIGIDYYGRTVGIKIMPVGIHMGQLENGLKLSDTEKRVGELRAEFDGKIVLLGVDDMDVFKGISLKLLALEDLLRQHVKWRGKVVLVQIVNPARGRGKDVKEVQLEAESAVARINTEFGYEGYKPVVLIEERRVPMYEKIAYYNIAECCIVTAVRDGMNLIPYEYIVCRQGTPNLDAVLGLPGGSPKKSMLIVSEFIGCSPSLSGAVRVNPWNIEAVAEAMNSAITMPESEKQMRHEKHYKYVSTHNVAYWAQSCVGDLERSCRDHSRWLCYGLGFGLGFRVVALDPHFQKLLLDDHIVSAYKNAKSRVIFLDYDGTMVPQGSINKTPSQEVLATLNKLCGDPSNMVFIVSGRGRQPLSEWFSPCEKLGIAAEHGFFYRWSREESWEMPVPLMEFSWKEVVSPVLKLYTESTDGSYIEAKESALVWHYQDADPDFGSWQAKELLDHLESVLANEPLSVKTGQQIIEVKPQGVSKGVFVEQLLSSLAERGSPPDFVLCMLAEAFLNSGKMAYSWFVSGWWWSIRAPTFTRLQRTVSMA
;
A
#
# COMPACT_ATOMS: atom_id res chain seq x y z
N MET A 1 39.01 -8.76 62.24
CA MET A 1 38.47 -7.39 62.31
C MET A 1 37.21 -7.33 61.46
N LEU A 2 36.07 -7.04 62.10
CA LEU A 2 34.74 -6.77 61.55
C LEU A 2 34.72 -5.51 60.63
N PRO A 3 33.60 -5.14 59.96
CA PRO A 3 32.70 -5.96 59.15
C PRO A 3 32.27 -5.29 57.82
N ARG A 4 31.72 -6.09 56.90
CA ARG A 4 30.99 -5.61 55.71
C ARG A 4 29.62 -5.04 56.12
N ARG A 5 29.30 -3.82 55.67
CA ARG A 5 27.97 -3.21 55.76
C ARG A 5 27.11 -3.63 54.57
N ASN A 6 25.92 -4.15 54.88
CA ASN A 6 24.79 -4.28 53.98
C ASN A 6 24.26 -2.91 53.57
N SER A 7 23.84 -2.78 52.31
CA SER A 7 22.79 -1.85 51.90
C SER A 7 22.02 -2.48 50.74
N ASN A 8 20.91 -3.14 51.11
CA ASN A 8 19.78 -3.49 50.26
C ASN A 8 19.13 -2.19 49.76
N PHE A 9 19.30 -1.77 48.52
CA PHE A 9 18.39 -0.82 47.86
C PHE A 9 18.61 -0.90 46.34
N GLY A 10 17.61 -1.44 45.62
CA GLY A 10 17.68 -1.53 44.15
C GLY A 10 16.64 -2.42 43.44
N PHE A 11 15.59 -2.89 44.10
CA PHE A 11 14.74 -3.96 43.55
C PHE A 11 13.30 -3.58 43.16
N VAL A 12 12.94 -2.29 43.08
CA VAL A 12 11.58 -1.88 42.66
C VAL A 12 11.55 -1.37 41.21
N SER A 13 12.65 -0.86 40.66
CA SER A 13 12.69 -0.32 39.29
C SER A 13 12.69 -1.39 38.19
N LEU A 14 13.16 -2.61 38.47
CA LEU A 14 13.26 -3.67 37.46
C LEU A 14 11.93 -4.40 37.19
N ALA A 15 11.00 -4.42 38.15
CA ALA A 15 9.78 -5.23 38.04
C ALA A 15 8.78 -4.71 37.00
N ILE A 16 8.85 -3.41 36.65
CA ILE A 16 7.95 -2.79 35.66
C ILE A 16 8.51 -2.94 34.23
N CYS A 17 9.84 -3.05 34.06
CA CYS A 17 10.46 -3.30 32.74
C CYS A 17 10.39 -4.78 32.30
N CYS A 18 10.41 -5.74 33.23
CA CYS A 18 10.44 -7.16 32.89
C CYS A 18 9.11 -7.71 32.35
N LEU A 19 7.97 -7.03 32.59
CA LEU A 19 6.67 -7.45 32.07
C LEU A 19 6.49 -7.20 30.55
N LEU A 20 7.35 -6.41 29.91
CA LEU A 20 7.15 -5.93 28.54
C LEU A 20 7.99 -6.64 27.46
N PHE A 21 8.95 -7.51 27.81
CA PHE A 21 9.77 -8.22 26.82
C PHE A 21 10.25 -9.61 27.27
N PRO A 22 9.46 -10.67 27.10
CA PRO A 22 9.97 -12.03 27.19
C PRO A 22 10.16 -12.58 25.77
N ASN A 23 11.30 -12.29 25.12
CA ASN A 23 11.96 -13.14 24.11
C ASN A 23 13.22 -12.46 23.55
N ASN A 24 14.38 -12.82 24.08
CA ASN A 24 15.69 -12.52 23.48
C ASN A 24 16.12 -13.70 22.59
N TYR A 25 16.05 -13.53 21.27
CA TYR A 25 16.93 -14.25 20.35
C TYR A 25 18.21 -13.41 20.16
N LEU A 26 19.18 -13.60 21.06
CA LEU A 26 20.54 -13.09 20.88
C LEU A 26 21.31 -14.05 19.96
N VAL A 27 21.32 -13.75 18.65
CA VAL A 27 22.32 -14.33 17.75
C VAL A 27 23.63 -13.59 18.00
N LYS A 28 24.59 -14.25 18.65
CA LYS A 28 25.99 -13.82 18.74
C LYS A 28 26.62 -13.88 17.35
N LEU A 29 26.79 -12.73 16.70
CA LEU A 29 27.76 -12.58 15.60
C LEU A 29 29.08 -12.08 16.21
N SER A 30 30.11 -12.92 16.13
CA SER A 30 31.47 -12.62 16.54
C SER A 30 32.10 -11.64 15.54
N ILE A 31 32.58 -10.50 16.06
CA ILE A 31 33.49 -9.61 15.36
C ILE A 31 34.90 -10.13 15.62
N ALA A 32 35.50 -10.77 14.62
CA ALA A 32 36.93 -11.00 14.50
C ALA A 32 37.23 -11.20 13.01
N ASP A 33 37.70 -10.13 12.37
CA ASP A 33 38.66 -10.14 11.26
C ASP A 33 38.56 -8.81 10.52
N LEU A 34 39.37 -7.84 10.95
CA LEU A 34 39.83 -6.69 10.15
C LEU A 34 41.00 -6.06 10.90
N SER A 35 42.14 -6.75 10.87
CA SER A 35 43.43 -6.20 11.27
C SER A 35 44.47 -6.60 10.23
N SER A 36 44.58 -5.85 9.14
CA SER A 36 45.85 -5.73 8.43
C SER A 36 45.87 -4.52 7.49
N VAL A 37 47.02 -3.83 7.57
CA VAL A 37 47.62 -2.88 6.63
C VAL A 37 47.45 -1.39 6.94
N GLY A 38 48.60 -0.80 7.29
CA GLY A 38 48.83 0.54 7.79
C GLY A 38 49.04 1.63 6.73
N PRO A 39 49.62 2.79 7.13
CA PRO A 39 49.41 4.08 6.48
C PRO A 39 50.54 4.49 5.53
N SER A 40 50.22 5.24 4.48
CA SER A 40 51.22 6.01 3.72
C SER A 40 50.68 7.32 3.13
N ALA A 41 51.22 8.42 3.66
CA ALA A 41 51.70 9.63 2.98
C ALA A 41 50.78 10.49 2.08
N SER A 42 50.37 11.63 2.65
CA SER A 42 50.60 13.03 2.20
C SER A 42 50.94 13.34 0.72
N CYS A 43 50.18 14.26 0.09
CA CYS A 43 50.60 15.65 -0.18
C CYS A 43 49.62 16.46 -1.07
N TYR A 44 49.31 17.68 -0.58
CA TYR A 44 49.00 18.96 -1.27
C TYR A 44 47.96 19.10 -2.39
N GLY A 45 47.06 20.07 -2.20
CA GLY A 45 46.36 20.73 -3.31
C GLY A 45 45.16 21.59 -2.91
N SER A 46 45.37 22.66 -2.14
CA SER A 46 44.34 23.66 -1.82
C SER A 46 43.75 24.34 -3.06
N ARG A 47 42.43 24.23 -3.28
CA ARG A 47 41.61 25.32 -3.84
C ARG A 47 40.21 25.30 -3.21
N THR A 48 40.02 26.24 -2.31
CA THR A 48 38.76 26.65 -1.69
C THR A 48 37.87 27.35 -2.71
N CYS A 49 36.62 26.92 -2.87
CA CYS A 49 35.50 27.82 -3.19
C CYS A 49 34.15 27.23 -2.74
N ARG A 50 33.64 27.79 -1.63
CA ARG A 50 32.24 27.89 -1.16
C ARG A 50 31.32 26.65 -1.24
N LEU A 51 31.33 25.86 -0.16
CA LEU A 51 30.19 25.05 0.30
C LEU A 51 30.46 24.59 1.74
N TYR A 52 30.12 25.40 2.74
CA TYR A 52 30.03 24.96 4.14
C TYR A 52 29.11 25.90 4.94
N ARG A 53 27.87 25.46 5.15
CA ARG A 53 27.09 25.76 6.37
C ARG A 53 25.95 24.75 6.53
N CYS A 54 26.26 23.63 7.19
CA CYS A 54 25.38 22.94 8.15
C CYS A 54 26.02 21.61 8.56
N LEU A 55 27.05 21.68 9.41
CA LEU A 55 27.51 20.55 10.21
C LEU A 55 28.09 21.11 11.52
N ARG A 56 27.25 21.24 12.54
CA ARG A 56 27.65 21.11 13.95
C ARG A 56 26.48 20.61 14.79
N GLN A 57 26.65 19.37 15.24
CA GLN A 57 26.45 18.87 16.61
C GLN A 57 25.30 19.45 17.45
N TRP A 58 24.39 18.56 17.88
CA TRP A 58 23.87 18.66 19.25
C TRP A 58 23.70 17.28 19.89
N CYS A 59 24.49 17.07 20.95
CA CYS A 59 24.22 16.11 22.02
C CYS A 59 23.28 16.77 23.05
N PRO A 60 22.51 15.99 23.83
CA PRO A 60 21.42 16.51 24.64
C PRO A 60 21.91 16.98 26.02
N ASP A 61 21.48 18.16 26.47
CA ASP A 61 21.30 18.39 27.92
C ASP A 61 20.36 19.56 28.25
N ASN A 62 19.49 19.28 29.22
CA ASN A 62 18.68 20.07 30.17
C ASN A 62 18.23 21.52 29.93
N ARG A 63 16.89 21.67 30.06
CA ARG A 63 16.02 22.74 30.61
C ARG A 63 16.64 24.11 30.92
N GLU A 64 15.98 25.17 30.44
CA GLU A 64 15.33 26.21 31.27
C GLU A 64 14.46 27.13 30.41
N ASP A 65 13.35 27.60 31.00
CA ASP A 65 12.38 28.55 30.43
C ASP A 65 13.05 29.90 30.12
N ASP A 66 12.65 30.55 29.01
CA ASP A 66 12.59 32.00 28.96
C ASP A 66 11.61 32.51 27.89
N ILE A 67 10.55 33.16 28.38
CA ILE A 67 9.61 33.96 27.60
C ILE A 67 10.27 35.32 27.36
N ALA A 68 10.63 35.63 26.12
CA ALA A 68 10.99 36.99 25.74
C ALA A 68 10.53 37.32 24.32
N ASN A 69 9.55 38.22 24.25
CA ASN A 69 9.15 38.94 23.04
C ASN A 69 10.36 39.62 22.39
N SER A 70 10.65 39.30 21.13
CA SER A 70 11.56 40.08 20.30
C SER A 70 11.03 40.13 18.87
N VAL A 71 10.78 41.35 18.44
CA VAL A 71 10.10 41.81 17.23
C VAL A 71 10.77 41.23 15.97
N ALA A 72 10.03 40.40 15.23
CA ALA A 72 10.46 39.93 13.92
C ALA A 72 10.30 41.06 12.90
N SER A 73 11.41 41.39 12.23
CA SER A 73 11.40 42.25 11.05
C SER A 73 10.70 41.52 9.89
N ASP A 74 9.60 42.07 9.42
CA ASP A 74 8.90 41.65 8.22
C ASP A 74 9.79 41.81 6.98
N VAL A 75 10.44 40.72 6.59
CA VAL A 75 10.83 40.48 5.20
C VAL A 75 9.83 39.45 4.68
N PRO A 76 9.07 39.70 3.61
CA PRO A 76 8.15 38.70 3.09
C PRO A 76 8.99 37.52 2.60
N SER A 77 8.93 36.42 3.35
CA SER A 77 9.44 35.12 2.93
C SER A 77 8.82 34.79 1.57
N SER A 78 9.67 34.38 0.63
CA SER A 78 9.29 33.83 -0.66
C SER A 78 8.05 32.93 -0.54
N ILE A 79 7.08 33.15 -1.43
CA ILE A 79 5.90 32.30 -1.62
C ILE A 79 6.36 30.83 -1.56
N VAL A 80 5.91 30.08 -0.57
CA VAL A 80 6.22 28.64 -0.45
C VAL A 80 5.49 27.96 -1.61
N GLN A 81 6.22 27.67 -2.68
CA GLN A 81 5.72 26.81 -3.75
C GLN A 81 5.82 25.38 -3.25
N ASP A 82 4.70 24.67 -3.25
CA ASP A 82 4.70 23.24 -2.97
C ASP A 82 5.54 22.53 -4.04
N ARG A 83 6.20 21.43 -3.67
CA ARG A 83 7.06 20.68 -4.58
C ARG A 83 6.77 19.19 -4.49
N ILE A 84 6.82 18.51 -5.64
CA ILE A 84 6.64 17.07 -5.74
C ILE A 84 7.87 16.40 -6.37
N ILE A 85 8.31 15.33 -5.72
CA ILE A 85 9.40 14.48 -6.17
C ILE A 85 8.80 13.20 -6.74
N ILE A 86 8.92 13.03 -8.05
CA ILE A 86 8.48 11.83 -8.77
C ILE A 86 9.64 10.84 -8.83
N VAL A 87 9.42 9.64 -8.29
CA VAL A 87 10.45 8.60 -8.21
C VAL A 87 10.02 7.40 -9.04
N GLY A 88 10.83 7.04 -10.04
CA GLY A 88 10.59 5.87 -10.86
C GLY A 88 11.90 5.18 -11.23
N HIS A 89 11.82 3.95 -11.75
CA HIS A 89 13.03 3.19 -12.08
C HIS A 89 13.93 3.93 -13.09
N PHE A 90 13.35 4.50 -14.15
CA PHE A 90 14.08 5.31 -15.13
C PHE A 90 13.66 6.78 -15.06
N LEU A 91 14.64 7.67 -15.24
CA LEU A 91 14.38 9.08 -15.51
C LEU A 91 13.64 9.23 -16.85
N PRO A 92 12.79 10.26 -17.00
CA PRO A 92 12.15 10.63 -18.26
C PRO A 92 13.12 11.25 -19.28
N LEU A 93 14.33 10.70 -19.41
CA LEU A 93 15.40 11.23 -20.25
C LEU A 93 15.97 10.15 -21.16
N ARG A 94 16.37 10.57 -22.36
CA ARG A 94 17.23 9.82 -23.27
C ARG A 94 18.64 10.37 -23.15
N ALA A 95 19.59 9.48 -22.84
CA ALA A 95 21.00 9.80 -22.79
C ALA A 95 21.70 9.23 -24.04
N THR A 96 22.48 10.06 -24.73
CA THR A 96 23.30 9.64 -25.86
C THR A 96 24.73 10.17 -25.70
N ARG A 97 25.71 9.31 -25.93
CA ARG A 97 27.12 9.72 -25.96
C ARG A 97 27.41 10.40 -27.30
N LYS A 98 28.01 11.59 -27.29
CA LYS A 98 28.38 12.29 -28.54
C LYS A 98 29.56 11.60 -29.21
N SER A 99 29.68 11.77 -30.52
CA SER A 99 30.72 11.16 -31.37
C SER A 99 32.15 11.61 -31.04
N ASP A 100 32.32 12.64 -30.19
CA ASP A 100 33.62 13.11 -29.68
C ASP A 100 34.10 12.34 -28.43
N ASP A 101 33.33 11.33 -28.00
CA ASP A 101 33.60 10.36 -26.92
C ASP A 101 33.82 10.96 -25.51
N ARG A 102 33.62 12.28 -25.37
CA ARG A 102 33.91 13.03 -24.13
C ARG A 102 32.72 13.75 -23.52
N THR A 103 31.58 13.85 -24.21
CA THR A 103 30.42 14.57 -23.68
C THR A 103 29.10 13.84 -23.88
N TRP A 104 28.24 13.91 -22.87
CA TRP A 104 26.89 13.37 -22.90
C TRP A 104 25.89 14.39 -23.44
N SER A 105 24.87 13.90 -24.16
CA SER A 105 23.72 14.67 -24.62
C SER A 105 22.46 14.09 -24.00
N PHE A 106 21.63 14.94 -23.42
CA PHE A 106 20.38 14.56 -22.76
C PHE A 106 19.20 15.24 -23.45
N SER A 107 18.10 14.50 -23.56
CA SER A 107 16.83 15.03 -24.08
C SER A 107 15.66 14.37 -23.38
N TRP A 108 14.53 15.09 -23.27
CA TRP A 108 13.31 14.55 -22.68
C TRP A 108 12.77 13.36 -23.48
N ASP A 109 12.45 12.27 -22.78
CA ASP A 109 11.72 11.15 -23.36
C ASP A 109 10.22 11.46 -23.35
N ARG A 110 9.70 11.95 -24.49
CA ARG A 110 8.28 12.32 -24.63
C ARG A 110 7.30 11.16 -24.48
N ASP A 111 7.80 9.93 -24.59
CA ASP A 111 7.00 8.71 -24.43
C ASP A 111 6.95 8.25 -22.96
N SER A 112 7.69 8.91 -22.05
CA SER A 112 7.71 8.56 -20.63
C SER A 112 6.45 9.03 -19.91
N LEU A 113 5.73 8.11 -19.28
CA LEU A 113 4.59 8.42 -18.42
C LEU A 113 4.94 9.43 -17.31
N LEU A 114 6.15 9.33 -16.75
CA LEU A 114 6.59 10.23 -15.68
C LEU A 114 6.73 11.67 -16.19
N LEU A 115 7.07 11.87 -17.45
CA LEU A 115 7.07 13.20 -18.04
C LEU A 115 5.65 13.70 -18.29
N GLN A 116 4.81 12.83 -18.89
CA GLN A 116 3.46 13.18 -19.31
C GLN A 116 2.54 13.51 -18.15
N LEU A 117 2.77 12.92 -16.97
CA LEU A 117 1.96 13.17 -15.79
C LEU A 117 2.14 14.59 -15.22
N LYS A 118 3.23 15.28 -15.60
CA LYS A 118 3.48 16.69 -15.23
C LYS A 118 2.30 17.59 -15.61
N ASP A 119 1.62 17.30 -16.72
CA ASP A 119 0.48 18.08 -17.21
C ASP A 119 -0.73 18.05 -16.25
N GLY A 120 -0.78 17.10 -15.31
CA GLY A 120 -1.79 17.04 -14.27
C GLY A 120 -1.32 17.50 -12.89
N VAL A 121 -0.06 17.90 -12.75
CA VAL A 121 0.47 18.52 -11.53
C VAL A 121 0.14 20.03 -11.59
N PRO A 122 -0.26 20.68 -10.48
CA PRO A 122 -0.50 22.11 -10.46
C PRO A 122 0.67 22.93 -11.03
N GLU A 123 0.38 23.98 -11.82
CA GLU A 123 1.42 24.77 -12.50
C GLU A 123 2.38 25.49 -11.55
N ASP A 124 1.90 25.79 -10.34
CA ASP A 124 2.65 26.43 -9.26
C ASP A 124 3.52 25.45 -8.45
N MET A 125 3.32 24.14 -8.65
CA MET A 125 4.06 23.08 -7.96
C MET A 125 5.32 22.68 -8.74
N ASP A 126 6.47 22.78 -8.10
CA ASP A 126 7.75 22.38 -8.70
C ASP A 126 7.87 20.85 -8.78
N VAL A 127 8.41 20.33 -9.89
CA VAL A 127 8.55 18.89 -10.12
C VAL A 127 10.01 18.50 -10.24
N ILE A 128 10.46 17.55 -9.40
CA ILE A 128 11.80 16.94 -9.46
C ILE A 128 11.64 15.45 -9.78
N TYR A 129 12.51 14.92 -10.64
CA TYR A 129 12.52 13.50 -10.99
C TYR A 129 13.71 12.78 -10.37
N VAL A 130 13.50 11.60 -9.80
CA VAL A 130 14.56 10.71 -9.30
C VAL A 130 14.47 9.38 -10.04
N GLY A 131 15.57 8.93 -10.64
CA GLY A 131 15.57 7.72 -11.47
C GLY A 131 16.96 7.29 -11.98
N CYS A 132 17.07 6.09 -12.55
CA CYS A 132 18.27 5.70 -13.31
C CYS A 132 18.25 6.30 -14.72
N LEU A 133 19.44 6.55 -15.29
CA LEU A 133 19.58 6.76 -16.73
C LEU A 133 19.61 5.41 -17.45
N ASN A 134 19.06 5.37 -18.66
CA ASN A 134 19.21 4.21 -19.54
C ASN A 134 20.56 4.24 -20.29
N ALA A 135 21.65 4.48 -19.57
CA ALA A 135 23.02 4.55 -20.04
C ALA A 135 23.99 4.25 -18.90
N ASP A 136 25.10 3.58 -19.21
CA ASP A 136 26.18 3.33 -18.25
C ASP A 136 27.10 4.56 -18.20
N ILE A 137 27.18 5.19 -17.03
CA ILE A 137 27.95 6.42 -16.79
C ILE A 137 29.12 6.09 -15.89
N GLU A 138 30.34 6.34 -16.38
CA GLU A 138 31.56 6.09 -15.62
C GLU A 138 31.60 6.92 -14.33
N ALA A 139 32.13 6.34 -13.25
CA ALA A 139 32.14 6.96 -11.93
C ALA A 139 32.82 8.35 -11.90
N SER A 140 33.82 8.59 -12.74
CA SER A 140 34.49 9.89 -12.88
C SER A 140 33.63 10.99 -13.50
N GLU A 141 32.56 10.62 -14.22
CA GLU A 141 31.67 11.56 -14.92
C GLU A 141 30.35 11.80 -14.15
N GLN A 142 30.06 11.01 -13.11
CA GLN A 142 28.77 11.00 -12.42
C GLN A 142 28.42 12.33 -11.76
N ASP A 143 29.39 13.05 -11.19
CA ASP A 143 29.18 14.34 -10.54
C ASP A 143 28.79 15.42 -11.56
N ASP A 144 29.53 15.51 -12.67
CA ASP A 144 29.27 16.46 -13.75
C ASP A 144 27.91 16.20 -14.43
N VAL A 145 27.59 14.92 -14.65
CA VAL A 145 26.28 14.50 -15.18
C VAL A 145 25.17 14.85 -14.20
N SER A 146 25.35 14.59 -12.90
CA SER A 146 24.33 14.92 -11.88
C SER A 146 24.05 16.41 -11.81
N ALA A 147 25.09 17.24 -11.82
CA ALA A 147 24.96 18.69 -11.81
C ALA A 147 24.20 19.18 -13.06
N ASN A 148 24.56 18.69 -14.25
CA ASN A 148 23.90 19.03 -15.50
C ASN A 148 22.41 18.65 -15.48
N LEU A 149 22.09 17.44 -15.04
CA LEU A 149 20.71 16.94 -15.00
C LEU A 149 19.84 17.69 -14.00
N LEU A 150 20.39 18.08 -12.85
CA LEU A 150 19.65 18.83 -11.86
C LEU A 150 19.37 20.27 -12.34
N GLU A 151 20.38 20.93 -12.92
CA GLU A 151 20.26 22.32 -13.40
C GLU A 151 19.32 22.43 -14.60
N ASN A 152 19.51 21.59 -15.62
CA ASN A 152 18.81 21.72 -16.91
C ASN A 152 17.50 20.94 -16.99
N PHE A 153 17.36 19.87 -16.21
CA PHE A 153 16.23 18.94 -16.31
C PHE A 153 15.51 18.69 -14.98
N LYS A 154 15.95 19.27 -13.85
CA LYS A 154 15.41 18.96 -12.51
C LYS A 154 15.38 17.44 -12.23
N CYS A 155 16.38 16.74 -12.74
CA CYS A 155 16.50 15.29 -12.63
C CYS A 155 17.70 14.93 -11.72
N VAL A 156 17.48 13.98 -10.82
CA VAL A 156 18.48 13.45 -9.90
C VAL A 156 18.76 11.99 -10.31
N PRO A 157 19.93 11.69 -10.89
CA PRO A 157 20.24 10.34 -11.31
C PRO A 157 20.61 9.43 -10.11
N ALA A 158 20.01 8.24 -10.09
CA ALA A 158 20.43 7.14 -9.24
C ALA A 158 21.37 6.22 -10.04
N PHE A 159 22.67 6.30 -9.76
CA PHE A 159 23.65 5.41 -10.37
C PHE A 159 23.71 4.08 -9.62
N LEU A 160 23.41 2.99 -10.33
CA LEU A 160 23.55 1.64 -9.83
C LEU A 160 24.75 0.99 -10.51
N PRO A 161 25.66 0.33 -9.77
CA PRO A 161 26.67 -0.53 -10.39
C PRO A 161 26.01 -1.58 -11.29
N ASN A 162 26.61 -1.90 -12.43
CA ASN A 162 26.04 -2.82 -13.43
C ASN A 162 25.58 -4.16 -12.83
N GLU A 163 26.40 -4.78 -11.98
CA GLU A 163 26.03 -6.04 -11.30
C GLU A 163 24.81 -5.90 -10.38
N LEU A 164 24.70 -4.76 -9.67
CA LEU A 164 23.54 -4.47 -8.83
C LEU A 164 22.30 -4.22 -9.69
N SER A 165 22.44 -3.44 -10.76
CA SER A 165 21.37 -3.13 -11.71
C SER A 165 20.81 -4.40 -12.36
N ASP A 166 21.68 -5.31 -12.82
CA ASP A 166 21.28 -6.58 -13.42
C ASP A 166 20.55 -7.47 -12.42
N ARG A 167 21.08 -7.66 -11.20
CA ARG A 167 20.42 -8.49 -10.17
C ARG A 167 19.10 -7.89 -9.70
N PHE A 168 19.02 -6.57 -9.58
CA PHE A 168 17.81 -5.85 -9.19
C PHE A 168 16.73 -5.93 -10.28
N TYR A 169 17.06 -5.47 -11.49
CA TYR A 169 16.09 -5.28 -12.56
C TYR A 169 15.85 -6.57 -13.35
N LEU A 170 16.89 -7.14 -13.95
CA LEU A 170 16.76 -8.36 -14.74
C LEU A 170 16.51 -9.58 -13.84
N GLY A 171 17.12 -9.63 -12.66
CA GLY A 171 16.91 -10.68 -11.67
C GLY A 171 15.58 -10.53 -10.94
N PHE A 172 15.55 -9.79 -9.83
CA PHE A 172 14.37 -9.77 -8.95
C PHE A 172 13.11 -9.21 -9.62
N CYS A 173 13.21 -8.07 -10.31
CA CYS A 173 12.05 -7.42 -10.92
C CYS A 173 11.48 -8.23 -12.10
N LYS A 174 12.31 -8.65 -13.06
CA LYS A 174 11.84 -9.33 -14.28
C LYS A 174 11.74 -10.86 -14.18
N GLN A 175 12.51 -11.54 -13.33
CA GLN A 175 12.39 -13.00 -13.16
C GLN A 175 11.45 -13.39 -12.02
N GLN A 176 11.29 -12.58 -10.95
CA GLN A 176 10.43 -12.94 -9.82
C GLN A 176 9.13 -12.12 -9.76
N LEU A 177 9.21 -10.79 -9.64
CA LEU A 177 8.01 -9.95 -9.44
C LEU A 177 7.11 -9.92 -10.68
N TRP A 178 7.68 -9.68 -11.87
CA TRP A 178 6.92 -9.55 -13.11
C TRP A 178 6.11 -10.81 -13.44
N PRO A 179 6.70 -12.03 -13.44
CA PRO A 179 5.94 -13.26 -13.66
C PRO A 179 4.84 -13.48 -12.62
N LEU A 180 5.18 -13.29 -11.34
CA LEU A 180 4.23 -13.48 -10.24
C LEU A 180 3.02 -12.55 -10.35
N PHE A 181 3.24 -11.26 -10.63
CA PHE A 181 2.17 -10.26 -10.74
C PHE A 181 1.28 -10.52 -11.96
N HIS A 182 1.80 -11.24 -12.95
CA HIS A 182 1.07 -11.68 -14.14
C HIS A 182 0.61 -13.14 -14.06
N TYR A 183 0.47 -13.69 -12.85
CA TYR A 183 -0.10 -15.02 -12.58
C TYR A 183 0.71 -16.19 -13.16
N MET A 184 1.99 -15.99 -13.47
CA MET A 184 2.92 -17.08 -13.77
C MET A 184 3.61 -17.53 -12.49
N LEU A 185 3.23 -18.72 -12.00
CA LEU A 185 3.89 -19.34 -10.86
C LEU A 185 5.20 -20.01 -11.29
N PRO A 186 6.25 -19.98 -10.44
CA PRO A 186 7.51 -20.65 -10.70
C PRO A 186 7.41 -22.16 -10.46
N LEU A 187 6.56 -22.83 -11.24
CA LEU A 187 6.31 -24.27 -11.15
C LEU A 187 7.51 -25.08 -11.67
N MET A 188 8.25 -24.52 -12.61
CA MET A 188 9.39 -25.16 -13.26
C MET A 188 10.64 -24.27 -13.13
N PRO A 189 11.85 -24.85 -13.04
CA PRO A 189 13.09 -24.08 -12.86
C PRO A 189 13.38 -23.08 -13.98
N ASP A 190 12.82 -23.30 -15.18
CA ASP A 190 12.96 -22.47 -16.37
C ASP A 190 11.99 -21.29 -16.41
N HIS A 191 10.85 -21.35 -15.70
CA HIS A 191 9.87 -20.27 -15.61
C HIS A 191 10.01 -19.52 -14.27
N GLY A 192 10.74 -18.40 -14.26
CA GLY A 192 10.86 -17.49 -13.10
C GLY A 192 11.85 -17.91 -11.98
N GLY A 193 12.40 -19.12 -12.05
CA GLY A 193 13.43 -19.61 -11.11
C GLY A 193 12.95 -19.79 -9.67
N ARG A 194 13.75 -20.50 -8.85
CA ARG A 194 13.51 -20.56 -7.40
C ARG A 194 13.81 -19.21 -6.76
N PHE A 195 13.16 -18.91 -5.63
CA PHE A 195 13.45 -17.69 -4.87
C PHE A 195 14.94 -17.61 -4.51
N ASP A 196 15.57 -16.52 -4.95
CA ASP A 196 16.96 -16.20 -4.66
C ASP A 196 17.05 -15.01 -3.68
N ARG A 197 17.63 -15.29 -2.51
CA ARG A 197 17.84 -14.31 -1.44
C ARG A 197 18.81 -13.19 -1.85
N LEU A 198 19.79 -13.48 -2.71
CA LEU A 198 20.75 -12.48 -3.21
C LEU A 198 20.06 -11.48 -4.14
N LEU A 199 19.12 -11.94 -4.97
CA LEU A 199 18.31 -11.05 -5.81
C LEU A 199 17.42 -10.15 -4.96
N TRP A 200 16.83 -10.69 -3.87
CA TRP A 200 16.10 -9.86 -2.90
C TRP A 200 17.00 -8.82 -2.23
N GLN A 201 18.21 -9.19 -1.80
CA GLN A 201 19.17 -8.24 -1.23
C GLN A 201 19.57 -7.15 -2.22
N ALA A 202 19.78 -7.49 -3.49
CA ALA A 202 20.01 -6.52 -4.55
C ALA A 202 18.81 -5.56 -4.72
N TYR A 203 17.58 -6.08 -4.66
CA TYR A 203 16.36 -5.26 -4.73
C TYR A 203 16.26 -4.25 -3.58
N VAL A 204 16.49 -4.70 -2.35
CA VAL A 204 16.49 -3.85 -1.17
C VAL A 204 17.62 -2.81 -1.22
N THR A 205 18.81 -3.22 -1.69
CA THR A 205 19.98 -2.33 -1.83
C THR A 205 19.75 -1.26 -2.89
N ALA A 206 19.20 -1.62 -4.05
CA ALA A 206 18.83 -0.65 -5.07
C ALA A 206 17.80 0.35 -4.53
N ASN A 207 16.71 -0.12 -3.92
CA ASN A 207 15.69 0.74 -3.31
C ASN A 207 16.27 1.71 -2.27
N ARG A 208 17.29 1.29 -1.52
CA ARG A 208 18.01 2.17 -0.59
C ARG A 208 18.77 3.27 -1.33
N VAL A 209 19.46 2.97 -2.43
CA VAL A 209 20.15 3.98 -3.26
C VAL A 209 19.15 5.03 -3.79
N PHE A 210 17.97 4.59 -4.27
CA PHE A 210 16.92 5.52 -4.68
C PHE A 210 16.42 6.38 -3.50
N ALA A 211 16.22 5.79 -2.32
CA ALA A 211 15.82 6.54 -1.14
C ALA A 211 16.88 7.59 -0.75
N ASP A 212 18.17 7.22 -0.79
CA ASP A 212 19.29 8.14 -0.52
C ASP A 212 19.26 9.34 -1.50
N LYS A 213 18.96 9.11 -2.78
CA LYS A 213 18.82 10.19 -3.78
C LYS A 213 17.62 11.10 -3.56
N VAL A 214 16.50 10.57 -3.07
CA VAL A 214 15.37 11.41 -2.65
C VAL A 214 15.76 12.26 -1.43
N MET A 215 16.48 11.68 -0.46
CA MET A 215 16.93 12.36 0.75
C MET A 215 17.92 13.51 0.48
N GLU A 216 18.63 13.48 -0.65
CA GLU A 216 19.54 14.57 -1.06
C GLU A 216 18.81 15.87 -1.43
N VAL A 217 17.55 15.78 -1.90
CA VAL A 217 16.82 16.94 -2.46
C VAL A 217 15.56 17.33 -1.70
N ILE A 218 15.03 16.45 -0.84
CA ILE A 218 13.74 16.65 -0.18
C ILE A 218 13.79 17.66 0.97
N SER A 219 12.73 18.46 1.05
CA SER A 219 12.31 19.24 2.22
C SER A 219 11.18 18.48 2.92
N PRO A 220 11.46 17.68 3.97
CA PRO A 220 10.56 16.62 4.43
C PRO A 220 9.21 17.09 5.01
N ASP A 221 9.12 18.35 5.45
CA ASP A 221 7.88 18.92 6.00
C ASP A 221 6.95 19.49 4.91
N ASP A 222 7.51 19.88 3.77
CA ASP A 222 6.80 20.62 2.71
C ASP A 222 6.53 19.73 1.48
N ASP A 223 7.51 18.95 1.06
CA ASP A 223 7.47 18.22 -0.21
C ASP A 223 6.57 16.99 -0.18
N PHE A 224 6.03 16.66 -1.36
CA PHE A 224 5.41 15.38 -1.65
C PHE A 224 6.41 14.46 -2.36
N VAL A 225 6.39 13.17 -2.05
CA VAL A 225 7.10 12.15 -2.84
C VAL A 225 6.09 11.18 -3.41
N TRP A 226 6.16 10.97 -4.73
CA TRP A 226 5.30 10.04 -5.43
C TRP A 226 6.13 8.95 -6.13
N VAL A 227 6.03 7.73 -5.60
CA VAL A 227 6.83 6.56 -6.02
C VAL A 227 6.04 5.71 -7.01
N HIS A 228 6.68 5.30 -8.09
CA HIS A 228 6.05 4.55 -9.17
C HIS A 228 6.60 3.14 -9.33
N ASP A 229 5.64 2.21 -9.38
CA ASP A 229 5.74 0.84 -9.88
C ASP A 229 6.48 -0.19 -9.00
N TYR A 230 6.37 -1.47 -9.41
CA TYR A 230 6.84 -2.64 -8.66
C TYR A 230 8.35 -2.68 -8.38
N HIS A 231 9.14 -1.85 -9.07
CA HIS A 231 10.58 -1.74 -8.87
C HIS A 231 10.94 -1.14 -7.50
N LEU A 232 10.05 -0.31 -6.93
CA LEU A 232 10.36 0.56 -5.78
C LEU A 232 9.41 0.36 -4.59
N MET A 233 8.87 -0.86 -4.39
CA MET A 233 7.81 -1.12 -3.41
C MET A 233 8.26 -1.03 -1.95
N VAL A 234 9.57 -1.16 -1.67
CA VAL A 234 10.12 -1.05 -0.30
C VAL A 234 10.76 0.31 -0.04
N LEU A 235 10.87 1.17 -1.05
CA LEU A 235 11.37 2.54 -0.93
C LEU A 235 10.62 3.36 0.15
N PRO A 236 9.28 3.29 0.27
CA PRO A 236 8.56 4.08 1.28
C PRO A 236 9.05 3.83 2.71
N THR A 237 9.44 2.59 3.05
CA THR A 237 9.97 2.27 4.37
C THR A 237 11.26 3.02 4.68
N PHE A 238 12.18 3.13 3.71
CA PHE A 238 13.45 3.84 3.94
C PHE A 238 13.22 5.32 4.18
N LEU A 239 12.33 5.95 3.42
CA LEU A 239 12.00 7.35 3.59
C LEU A 239 11.29 7.60 4.91
N ARG A 240 10.30 6.76 5.27
CA ARG A 240 9.54 6.90 6.52
C ARG A 240 10.40 6.68 7.76
N ASN A 241 11.39 5.79 7.67
CA ASN A 241 12.37 5.55 8.74
C ASN A 241 13.24 6.77 9.02
N LYS A 242 13.56 7.57 7.99
CA LYS A 242 14.30 8.82 8.17
C LYS A 242 13.39 9.97 8.59
N PHE A 243 12.20 10.05 8.00
CA PHE A 243 11.25 11.15 8.16
C PHE A 243 9.85 10.60 8.45
N ASN A 244 9.46 10.50 9.72
CA ASN A 244 8.19 9.86 10.10
C ASN A 244 6.93 10.54 9.53
N LYS A 245 7.03 11.84 9.18
CA LYS A 245 5.91 12.69 8.72
C LYS A 245 5.91 13.02 7.23
N ILE A 246 6.88 12.50 6.48
CA ILE A 246 6.99 12.69 5.03
C ILE A 246 5.69 12.30 4.32
N LYS A 247 5.30 13.10 3.31
CA LYS A 247 4.08 12.93 2.50
C LYS A 247 4.38 11.97 1.34
N LEU A 248 3.87 10.74 1.39
CA LEU A 248 4.23 9.66 0.47
C LEU A 248 3.05 9.08 -0.30
N GLY A 249 3.10 9.17 -1.62
CA GLY A 249 2.26 8.41 -2.53
C GLY A 249 3.01 7.24 -3.16
N PHE A 250 2.31 6.16 -3.44
CA PHE A 250 2.79 5.05 -4.27
C PHE A 250 1.75 4.72 -5.34
N PHE A 251 2.15 4.41 -6.57
CA PHE A 251 1.25 3.93 -7.62
C PHE A 251 1.80 2.68 -8.31
N LEU A 252 1.02 1.59 -8.36
CA LEU A 252 1.39 0.35 -9.05
C LEU A 252 0.83 0.32 -10.48
N HIS A 253 1.72 0.18 -11.48
CA HIS A 253 1.32 0.12 -12.88
C HIS A 253 1.10 -1.31 -13.40
N SER A 254 1.72 -2.29 -12.74
CA SER A 254 1.48 -3.72 -12.95
C SER A 254 0.14 -4.18 -12.32
N PRO A 255 -0.44 -5.34 -12.72
CA PRO A 255 -1.49 -5.96 -11.91
C PRO A 255 -0.99 -6.28 -10.50
N PHE A 256 -1.93 -6.41 -9.56
CA PHE A 256 -1.66 -7.00 -8.25
C PHE A 256 -2.34 -8.38 -8.17
N PRO A 257 -1.60 -9.46 -7.90
CA PRO A 257 -2.14 -10.80 -7.96
C PRO A 257 -3.00 -11.13 -6.73
N SER A 258 -3.92 -12.09 -6.89
CA SER A 258 -4.71 -12.62 -5.78
C SER A 258 -3.85 -13.15 -4.63
N SER A 259 -4.41 -13.22 -3.42
CA SER A 259 -3.72 -13.71 -2.22
C SER A 259 -3.11 -15.09 -2.38
N GLU A 260 -3.76 -15.97 -3.15
CA GLU A 260 -3.31 -17.33 -3.44
C GLU A 260 -2.02 -17.38 -4.26
N VAL A 261 -1.87 -16.45 -5.21
CA VAL A 261 -0.66 -16.32 -6.01
C VAL A 261 0.37 -15.50 -5.24
N TYR A 262 -0.02 -14.37 -4.64
CA TYR A 262 0.89 -13.49 -3.92
C TYR A 262 1.61 -14.20 -2.76
N ARG A 263 0.92 -15.12 -2.06
CA ARG A 263 1.49 -15.84 -0.91
C ARG A 263 2.65 -16.77 -1.27
N THR A 264 2.84 -17.11 -2.55
CA THR A 264 3.99 -17.91 -2.98
C THR A 264 5.30 -17.11 -2.93
N LEU A 265 5.24 -15.78 -2.84
CA LEU A 265 6.42 -14.94 -2.65
C LEU A 265 6.94 -15.04 -1.21
N PRO A 266 8.22 -15.44 -1.00
CA PRO A 266 8.75 -15.58 0.36
C PRO A 266 8.86 -14.28 1.14
N VAL A 267 9.05 -13.15 0.45
CA VAL A 267 9.23 -11.79 1.04
C VAL A 267 7.96 -10.93 0.96
N ARG A 268 6.79 -11.60 0.89
CA ARG A 268 5.47 -10.98 0.73
C ARG A 268 5.14 -9.97 1.83
N GLU A 269 5.44 -10.29 3.09
CA GLU A 269 5.10 -9.41 4.21
C GLU A 269 5.97 -8.15 4.21
N GLU A 270 7.25 -8.27 3.90
CA GLU A 270 8.17 -7.13 3.81
C GLU A 270 7.74 -6.15 2.72
N ILE A 271 7.25 -6.64 1.57
CA ILE A 271 6.74 -5.79 0.49
C ILE A 271 5.42 -5.14 0.87
N LEU A 272 4.46 -5.87 1.45
CA LEU A 272 3.20 -5.27 1.91
C LEU A 272 3.44 -4.18 2.96
N ARG A 273 4.28 -4.45 3.97
CA ARG A 273 4.68 -3.47 4.99
C ARG A 273 5.45 -2.30 4.37
N GLY A 274 6.23 -2.57 3.32
CA GLY A 274 6.86 -1.58 2.45
C GLY A 274 5.86 -0.54 1.94
N LEU A 275 4.82 -1.03 1.27
CA LEU A 275 3.76 -0.20 0.72
C LEU A 275 2.95 0.53 1.79
N LEU A 276 2.65 -0.12 2.92
CA LEU A 276 1.88 0.47 4.03
C LEU A 276 2.60 1.62 4.77
N ASN A 277 3.86 1.90 4.43
CA ASN A 277 4.54 3.13 4.86
C ASN A 277 4.19 4.35 3.98
N ALA A 278 3.47 4.17 2.87
CA ALA A 278 2.86 5.27 2.11
C ALA A 278 1.58 5.79 2.79
N ASP A 279 1.14 6.99 2.39
CA ASP A 279 -0.13 7.60 2.80
C ASP A 279 -1.24 7.32 1.79
N LEU A 280 -0.88 7.20 0.51
CA LEU A 280 -1.79 6.83 -0.57
C LEU A 280 -1.15 5.75 -1.46
N ILE A 281 -1.89 4.67 -1.72
CA ILE A 281 -1.49 3.58 -2.62
C ILE A 281 -2.49 3.51 -3.79
N GLY A 282 -1.98 3.65 -5.02
CA GLY A 282 -2.77 3.67 -6.23
C GLY A 282 -2.69 2.40 -7.07
N PHE A 283 -3.82 2.01 -7.65
CA PHE A 283 -3.97 0.89 -8.59
C PHE A 283 -4.82 1.30 -9.80
N HIS A 284 -4.65 0.60 -10.93
CA HIS A 284 -5.44 0.86 -12.13
C HIS A 284 -6.90 0.43 -12.06
N THR A 285 -7.19 -0.71 -11.42
CA THR A 285 -8.54 -1.29 -11.36
C THR A 285 -8.91 -1.65 -9.93
N PHE A 286 -10.22 -1.79 -9.67
CA PHE A 286 -10.71 -2.23 -8.38
C PHE A 286 -10.26 -3.67 -8.07
N ASP A 287 -10.12 -4.55 -9.07
CA ASP A 287 -9.64 -5.91 -8.84
C ASP A 287 -8.23 -5.94 -8.26
N TYR A 288 -7.32 -5.12 -8.77
CA TYR A 288 -5.95 -5.06 -8.25
C TYR A 288 -5.92 -4.53 -6.82
N ALA A 289 -6.69 -3.46 -6.55
CA ALA A 289 -6.83 -2.92 -5.20
C ALA A 289 -7.46 -3.94 -4.24
N ARG A 290 -8.52 -4.64 -4.64
CA ARG A 290 -9.18 -5.69 -3.87
C ARG A 290 -8.22 -6.83 -3.53
N HIS A 291 -7.38 -7.25 -4.48
CA HIS A 291 -6.37 -8.26 -4.22
C HIS A 291 -5.31 -7.81 -3.22
N PHE A 292 -4.86 -6.55 -3.29
CA PHE A 292 -3.96 -5.96 -2.29
C PHE A 292 -4.61 -5.93 -0.90
N LEU A 293 -5.84 -5.45 -0.79
CA LEU A 293 -6.61 -5.41 0.46
C LEU A 293 -6.76 -6.81 1.08
N SER A 294 -7.11 -7.81 0.27
CA SER A 294 -7.22 -9.20 0.72
C SER A 294 -5.87 -9.77 1.18
N CYS A 295 -4.76 -9.40 0.54
CA CYS A 295 -3.42 -9.76 1.02
C CYS A 295 -3.09 -9.10 2.37
N CYS A 296 -3.41 -7.82 2.55
CA CYS A 296 -3.24 -7.13 3.84
C CYS A 296 -4.08 -7.78 4.95
N SER A 297 -5.33 -8.14 4.67
CA SER A 297 -6.19 -8.83 5.62
C SER A 297 -5.65 -10.21 5.97
N ARG A 298 -5.40 -11.07 4.98
CA ARG A 298 -5.00 -12.47 5.19
C ARG A 298 -3.60 -12.64 5.76
N MET A 299 -2.66 -11.76 5.42
CA MET A 299 -1.24 -11.90 5.82
C MET A 299 -0.85 -11.04 7.01
N LEU A 300 -1.51 -9.89 7.18
CA LEU A 300 -1.16 -8.92 8.23
C LEU A 300 -2.29 -8.73 9.26
N GLY A 301 -3.45 -9.35 9.07
CA GLY A 301 -4.61 -9.20 9.97
C GLY A 301 -5.20 -7.79 9.94
N LEU A 302 -5.00 -7.04 8.85
CA LEU A 302 -5.44 -5.66 8.73
C LEU A 302 -6.85 -5.58 8.15
N GLU A 303 -7.71 -4.82 8.80
CA GLU A 303 -9.03 -4.49 8.29
C GLU A 303 -8.97 -3.23 7.44
N TYR A 304 -9.88 -3.13 6.47
CA TYR A 304 -10.06 -1.93 5.66
C TYR A 304 -11.52 -1.50 5.71
N GLU A 305 -11.72 -0.19 5.67
CA GLU A 305 -13.04 0.41 5.70
C GLU A 305 -13.30 1.17 4.41
N SER A 306 -14.56 1.14 3.96
CA SER A 306 -15.03 2.05 2.92
C SER A 306 -15.99 3.08 3.53
N LYS A 307 -15.63 4.37 3.48
CA LYS A 307 -16.44 5.48 3.98
C LYS A 307 -16.57 6.54 2.90
N ARG A 308 -17.81 6.86 2.50
CA ARG A 308 -18.15 7.90 1.50
C ARG A 308 -17.38 7.79 0.17
N GLY A 309 -17.15 6.55 -0.30
CA GLY A 309 -16.44 6.27 -1.55
C GLY A 309 -14.90 6.29 -1.43
N TYR A 310 -14.34 6.51 -0.24
CA TYR A 310 -12.93 6.32 0.04
C TYR A 310 -12.70 4.95 0.67
N ILE A 311 -11.59 4.29 0.32
CA ILE A 311 -11.15 3.04 0.92
C ILE A 311 -9.86 3.33 1.68
N GLY A 312 -9.79 2.94 2.95
CA GLY A 312 -8.62 3.14 3.79
C GLY A 312 -8.33 1.92 4.67
N ILE A 313 -7.05 1.70 4.94
CA ILE A 313 -6.55 0.72 5.91
C ILE A 313 -6.09 1.47 7.16
N ASP A 314 -6.56 1.09 8.35
CA ASP A 314 -5.92 1.56 9.59
C ASP A 314 -4.60 0.81 9.80
N TYR A 315 -3.51 1.55 9.87
CA TYR A 315 -2.18 1.02 10.07
C TYR A 315 -1.48 1.81 11.17
N TYR A 316 -1.61 1.32 12.40
CA TYR A 316 -1.01 1.91 13.61
C TYR A 316 -1.45 3.37 13.86
N GLY A 317 -2.75 3.65 13.71
CA GLY A 317 -3.31 4.99 13.89
C GLY A 317 -3.13 5.92 12.70
N ARG A 318 -2.53 5.44 11.61
CA ARG A 318 -2.52 6.13 10.31
C ARG A 318 -3.56 5.49 9.41
N THR A 319 -4.26 6.30 8.62
CA THR A 319 -5.09 5.78 7.53
C THR A 319 -4.27 5.77 6.24
N VAL A 320 -4.03 4.57 5.70
CA VAL A 320 -3.43 4.40 4.37
C VAL A 320 -4.54 4.37 3.33
N GLY A 321 -4.59 5.38 2.48
CA GLY A 321 -5.61 5.50 1.44
C GLY A 321 -5.37 4.61 0.24
N ILE A 322 -6.46 4.09 -0.34
CA ILE A 322 -6.42 3.31 -1.57
C ILE A 322 -7.07 4.09 -2.70
N LYS A 323 -6.26 4.42 -3.72
CA LYS A 323 -6.70 5.07 -4.95
C LYS A 323 -6.90 4.03 -6.05
N ILE A 324 -8.04 4.08 -6.72
CA ILE A 324 -8.29 3.30 -7.93
C ILE A 324 -8.52 4.27 -9.07
N MET A 325 -7.58 4.33 -10.01
CA MET A 325 -7.71 5.17 -11.19
C MET A 325 -6.90 4.60 -12.37
N PRO A 326 -7.57 4.28 -13.50
CA PRO A 326 -6.86 3.88 -14.71
C PRO A 326 -6.04 5.06 -15.25
N VAL A 327 -4.78 4.82 -15.60
CA VAL A 327 -3.96 5.85 -16.28
C VAL A 327 -4.44 6.04 -17.72
N GLY A 328 -4.46 7.29 -18.16
CA GLY A 328 -4.82 7.68 -19.52
C GLY A 328 -3.60 7.92 -20.43
N ILE A 329 -3.86 8.47 -21.61
CA ILE A 329 -2.83 8.86 -22.59
C ILE A 329 -2.67 10.38 -22.65
N HIS A 330 -1.56 10.85 -23.22
CA HIS A 330 -1.34 12.26 -23.50
C HIS A 330 -1.99 12.67 -24.84
N MET A 331 -3.16 13.31 -24.77
CA MET A 331 -3.94 13.73 -25.95
C MET A 331 -3.13 14.63 -26.89
N GLY A 332 -2.53 15.71 -26.36
CA GLY A 332 -1.79 16.68 -27.17
C GLY A 332 -0.61 16.10 -27.95
N GLN A 333 0.08 15.07 -27.42
CA GLN A 333 1.20 14.43 -28.12
C GLN A 333 0.71 13.68 -29.37
N LEU A 334 -0.40 12.94 -29.26
CA LEU A 334 -0.99 12.19 -30.37
C LEU A 334 -1.62 13.13 -31.41
N GLU A 335 -2.32 14.17 -30.96
CA GLU A 335 -2.90 15.20 -31.83
C GLU A 335 -1.83 15.95 -32.62
N ASN A 336 -0.67 16.23 -32.01
CA ASN A 336 0.47 16.81 -32.72
C ASN A 336 1.09 15.81 -33.70
N GLY A 337 1.21 14.55 -33.31
CA GLY A 337 1.68 13.49 -34.19
C GLY A 337 0.82 13.30 -35.45
N LEU A 338 -0.51 13.45 -35.33
CA LEU A 338 -1.46 13.41 -36.43
C LEU A 338 -1.28 14.57 -37.43
N LYS A 339 -0.66 15.68 -37.03
CA LYS A 339 -0.45 16.88 -37.88
C LYS A 339 0.92 16.88 -38.57
N LEU A 340 1.77 15.89 -38.33
CA LEU A 340 3.10 15.82 -38.94
C LEU A 340 2.99 15.44 -40.44
N SER A 341 3.74 16.14 -41.29
CA SER A 341 3.83 15.83 -42.72
C SER A 341 4.34 14.41 -42.98
N ASP A 342 5.24 13.90 -42.12
CA ASP A 342 5.75 12.53 -42.20
C ASP A 342 4.64 11.49 -41.92
N THR A 343 3.71 11.80 -41.00
CA THR A 343 2.53 10.96 -40.76
C THR A 343 1.64 10.94 -42.00
N GLU A 344 1.33 12.10 -42.57
CA GLU A 344 0.49 12.20 -43.78
C GLU A 344 1.10 11.42 -44.97
N LYS A 345 2.40 11.61 -45.21
CA LYS A 345 3.13 10.86 -46.25
C LYS A 345 3.07 9.36 -46.00
N ARG A 346 3.33 8.93 -44.75
CA ARG A 346 3.34 7.51 -44.40
C ARG A 346 1.95 6.87 -44.50
N VAL A 347 0.88 7.59 -44.15
CA VAL A 347 -0.49 7.13 -44.36
C VAL A 347 -0.78 6.91 -45.84
N GLY A 348 -0.33 7.83 -46.72
CA GLY A 348 -0.47 7.67 -48.17
C GLY A 348 0.27 6.43 -48.71
N GLU A 349 1.50 6.20 -48.27
CA GLU A 349 2.28 5.00 -48.61
C GLU A 349 1.58 3.71 -48.17
N LEU A 350 1.14 3.65 -46.91
CA LEU A 350 0.48 2.46 -46.36
C LEU A 350 -0.89 2.21 -47.01
N ARG A 351 -1.64 3.26 -47.36
CA ARG A 351 -2.89 3.14 -48.10
C ARG A 351 -2.66 2.49 -49.47
N ALA A 352 -1.60 2.89 -50.18
CA ALA A 352 -1.25 2.30 -51.46
C ALA A 352 -0.74 0.85 -51.30
N GLU A 353 0.06 0.57 -50.26
CA GLU A 353 0.59 -0.77 -49.96
C GLU A 353 -0.52 -1.79 -49.65
N PHE A 354 -1.55 -1.36 -48.92
CA PHE A 354 -2.68 -2.19 -48.51
C PHE A 354 -3.96 -1.91 -49.30
N ASP A 355 -3.86 -1.40 -50.53
CA ASP A 355 -5.02 -1.11 -51.35
C ASP A 355 -5.92 -2.36 -51.54
N GLY A 356 -7.23 -2.16 -51.37
CA GLY A 356 -8.22 -3.24 -51.41
C GLY A 356 -8.18 -4.24 -50.24
N LYS A 357 -7.30 -4.06 -49.25
CA LYS A 357 -7.14 -4.96 -48.09
C LYS A 357 -7.65 -4.32 -46.79
N ILE A 358 -8.11 -5.16 -45.88
CA ILE A 358 -8.57 -4.80 -44.54
C ILE A 358 -7.42 -5.05 -43.58
N VAL A 359 -6.95 -3.98 -42.94
CA VAL A 359 -5.80 -4.02 -42.05
C VAL A 359 -6.26 -4.24 -40.60
N LEU A 360 -5.85 -5.36 -40.02
CA LEU A 360 -5.89 -5.63 -38.59
C LEU A 360 -4.54 -5.25 -37.99
N LEU A 361 -4.54 -4.69 -36.78
CA LEU A 361 -3.32 -4.18 -36.16
C LEU A 361 -3.11 -4.75 -34.75
N GLY A 362 -1.93 -5.31 -34.52
CA GLY A 362 -1.40 -5.62 -33.20
C GLY A 362 -0.15 -4.78 -32.92
N VAL A 363 -0.05 -4.23 -31.71
CA VAL A 363 1.15 -3.52 -31.24
C VAL A 363 1.43 -3.99 -29.82
N ASP A 364 2.52 -4.73 -29.64
CA ASP A 364 2.82 -5.38 -28.37
C ASP A 364 4.32 -5.35 -28.09
N ASP A 365 4.70 -5.42 -26.82
CA ASP A 365 6.09 -5.68 -26.44
C ASP A 365 6.38 -7.17 -26.60
N MET A 366 7.61 -7.55 -26.94
CA MET A 366 8.01 -8.96 -26.95
C MET A 366 8.07 -9.50 -25.51
N ASP A 367 6.94 -10.05 -25.07
CA ASP A 367 6.70 -10.58 -23.73
C ASP A 367 5.61 -11.67 -23.79
N VAL A 368 5.82 -12.74 -23.01
CA VAL A 368 4.91 -13.89 -22.90
C VAL A 368 3.48 -13.48 -22.53
N PHE A 369 3.34 -12.39 -21.80
CA PHE A 369 2.05 -11.95 -21.31
C PHE A 369 1.23 -11.18 -22.35
N LYS A 370 1.81 -10.85 -23.52
CA LYS A 370 1.10 -10.11 -24.58
C LYS A 370 0.29 -10.99 -25.52
N GLY A 371 0.42 -12.32 -25.43
CA GLY A 371 -0.43 -13.24 -26.20
C GLY A 371 -0.31 -13.06 -27.72
N ILE A 372 0.88 -12.72 -28.22
CA ILE A 372 1.16 -12.54 -29.65
C ILE A 372 0.87 -13.83 -30.41
N SER A 373 1.36 -14.98 -29.92
CA SER A 373 1.11 -16.29 -30.52
C SER A 373 -0.38 -16.60 -30.62
N LEU A 374 -1.16 -16.34 -29.56
CA LEU A 374 -2.62 -16.54 -29.55
C LEU A 374 -3.33 -15.70 -30.61
N LYS A 375 -2.88 -14.46 -30.82
CA LYS A 375 -3.40 -13.57 -31.86
C LYS A 375 -3.15 -14.13 -33.26
N LEU A 376 -1.94 -14.64 -33.51
CA LEU A 376 -1.56 -15.24 -34.79
C LEU A 376 -2.37 -16.50 -35.07
N LEU A 377 -2.57 -17.36 -34.06
CA LEU A 377 -3.41 -18.55 -34.17
C LEU A 377 -4.86 -18.19 -34.47
N ALA A 378 -5.41 -17.14 -33.87
CA ALA A 378 -6.76 -16.68 -34.16
C ALA A 378 -6.91 -16.13 -35.58
N LEU A 379 -5.86 -15.49 -36.12
CA LEU A 379 -5.86 -15.10 -37.53
C LEU A 379 -5.81 -16.32 -38.46
N GLU A 380 -4.97 -17.32 -38.14
CA GLU A 380 -4.89 -18.58 -38.88
C GLU A 380 -6.28 -19.25 -38.94
N ASP A 381 -6.97 -19.30 -37.80
CA ASP A 381 -8.32 -19.86 -37.68
C ASP A 381 -9.37 -19.04 -38.46
N LEU A 382 -9.35 -17.70 -38.38
CA LEU A 382 -10.19 -16.80 -39.19
C LEU A 382 -10.06 -17.12 -40.69
N LEU A 383 -8.83 -17.31 -41.19
CA LEU A 383 -8.56 -17.60 -42.60
C LEU A 383 -8.96 -19.03 -43.00
N ARG A 384 -8.94 -19.98 -42.07
CA ARG A 384 -9.45 -21.34 -42.28
C ARG A 384 -10.97 -21.36 -42.37
N GLN A 385 -11.66 -20.77 -41.39
CA GLN A 385 -13.11 -20.82 -41.27
C GLN A 385 -13.82 -19.90 -42.28
N HIS A 386 -13.26 -18.71 -42.53
CA HIS A 386 -13.87 -17.70 -43.39
C HIS A 386 -13.03 -17.47 -44.66
N VAL A 387 -13.08 -18.44 -45.57
CA VAL A 387 -12.34 -18.45 -46.85
C VAL A 387 -12.49 -17.14 -47.65
N LYS A 388 -13.62 -16.44 -47.52
CA LYS A 388 -13.90 -15.13 -48.14
C LYS A 388 -12.89 -14.01 -47.79
N TRP A 389 -12.14 -14.15 -46.69
CA TRP A 389 -11.17 -13.17 -46.22
C TRP A 389 -9.74 -13.40 -46.71
N ARG A 390 -9.44 -14.57 -47.29
CA ARG A 390 -8.14 -14.85 -47.90
C ARG A 390 -7.87 -13.87 -49.04
N GLY A 391 -6.67 -13.29 -49.08
CA GLY A 391 -6.31 -12.23 -50.04
C GLY A 391 -6.86 -10.84 -49.71
N LYS A 392 -7.77 -10.72 -48.72
CA LYS A 392 -8.44 -9.46 -48.37
C LYS A 392 -8.08 -8.94 -46.99
N VAL A 393 -7.71 -9.80 -46.04
CA VAL A 393 -7.33 -9.37 -44.68
C VAL A 393 -5.82 -9.47 -44.52
N VAL A 394 -5.22 -8.49 -43.84
CA VAL A 394 -3.81 -8.50 -43.43
C VAL A 394 -3.73 -8.13 -41.95
N LEU A 395 -2.97 -8.90 -41.17
CA LEU A 395 -2.57 -8.53 -39.82
C LEU A 395 -1.18 -7.89 -39.88
N VAL A 396 -1.09 -6.62 -39.49
CA VAL A 396 0.19 -5.97 -39.19
C VAL A 396 0.45 -6.15 -37.70
N GLN A 397 1.51 -6.88 -37.34
CA GLN A 397 1.95 -7.04 -35.96
C GLN A 397 3.26 -6.29 -35.75
N ILE A 398 3.18 -5.18 -35.02
CA ILE A 398 4.33 -4.42 -34.56
C ILE A 398 4.77 -5.01 -33.22
N VAL A 399 6.05 -5.38 -33.12
CA VAL A 399 6.62 -5.94 -31.90
C VAL A 399 7.71 -5.00 -31.38
N ASN A 400 7.48 -4.37 -30.24
CA ASN A 400 8.51 -3.58 -29.58
C ASN A 400 9.53 -4.52 -28.91
N PRO A 401 10.79 -4.09 -28.76
CA PRO A 401 11.84 -4.90 -28.15
C PRO A 401 11.48 -5.40 -26.75
N ALA A 402 11.95 -6.61 -26.41
CA ALA A 402 11.75 -7.20 -25.11
C ALA A 402 12.37 -6.33 -24.00
N ARG A 403 11.64 -6.15 -22.89
CA ARG A 403 12.11 -5.39 -21.71
C ARG A 403 12.90 -6.24 -20.71
N GLY A 404 13.00 -7.54 -20.96
CA GLY A 404 13.73 -8.51 -20.14
C GLY A 404 14.54 -9.46 -21.03
N ARG A 405 15.34 -10.31 -20.39
CA ARG A 405 16.13 -11.35 -21.06
C ARG A 405 15.78 -12.69 -20.41
N GLY A 406 15.52 -13.70 -21.22
CA GLY A 406 15.13 -15.02 -20.69
C GLY A 406 14.85 -16.03 -21.79
N LYS A 407 14.71 -17.30 -21.39
CA LYS A 407 14.32 -18.40 -22.28
C LYS A 407 12.88 -18.19 -22.77
N ASP A 408 11.97 -17.81 -21.87
CA ASP A 408 10.55 -17.62 -22.20
C ASP A 408 10.34 -16.58 -23.32
N VAL A 409 11.08 -15.45 -23.28
CA VAL A 409 11.01 -14.41 -24.32
C VAL A 409 11.46 -14.95 -25.67
N LYS A 410 12.56 -15.73 -25.70
CA LYS A 410 13.06 -16.35 -26.93
C LYS A 410 12.11 -17.41 -27.48
N GLU A 411 11.48 -18.18 -26.60
CA GLU A 411 10.49 -19.18 -27.00
C GLU A 411 9.27 -18.52 -27.65
N VAL A 412 8.76 -17.43 -27.08
CA VAL A 412 7.65 -16.66 -27.68
C VAL A 412 8.06 -16.03 -29.01
N GLN A 413 9.27 -15.50 -29.12
CA GLN A 413 9.79 -14.98 -30.38
C GLN A 413 9.82 -16.07 -31.46
N LEU A 414 10.42 -17.23 -31.18
CA LEU A 414 10.50 -18.35 -32.11
C LEU A 414 9.11 -18.89 -32.49
N GLU A 415 8.19 -18.97 -31.52
CA GLU A 415 6.82 -19.40 -31.77
C GLU A 415 6.09 -18.42 -32.69
N ALA A 416 6.22 -17.10 -32.44
CA ALA A 416 5.63 -16.06 -33.27
C ALA A 416 6.20 -16.09 -34.69
N GLU A 417 7.52 -16.13 -34.86
CA GLU A 417 8.18 -16.24 -36.17
C GLU A 417 7.73 -17.49 -36.93
N SER A 418 7.65 -18.64 -36.25
CA SER A 418 7.18 -19.90 -36.83
C SER A 418 5.71 -19.81 -37.27
N ALA A 419 4.84 -19.23 -36.45
CA ALA A 419 3.43 -19.03 -36.79
C ALA A 419 3.27 -18.08 -37.99
N VAL A 420 4.01 -16.96 -38.02
CA VAL A 420 4.01 -16.03 -39.16
C VAL A 420 4.46 -16.72 -40.45
N ALA A 421 5.55 -17.49 -40.39
CA ALA A 421 6.06 -18.22 -41.55
C ALA A 421 5.03 -19.25 -42.06
N ARG A 422 4.40 -20.00 -41.15
CA ARG A 422 3.36 -20.99 -41.47
C ARG A 422 2.15 -20.34 -42.14
N ILE A 423 1.58 -19.29 -41.53
CA ILE A 423 0.41 -18.59 -42.05
C ILE A 423 0.69 -17.98 -43.42
N ASN A 424 1.83 -17.32 -43.58
CA ASN A 424 2.19 -16.69 -44.86
C ASN A 424 2.48 -17.72 -45.95
N THR A 425 2.97 -18.92 -45.61
CA THR A 425 3.16 -20.01 -46.57
C THR A 425 1.84 -20.66 -46.98
N GLU A 426 0.92 -20.87 -46.03
CA GLU A 426 -0.36 -21.55 -46.27
C GLU A 426 -1.37 -20.65 -47.01
N PHE A 427 -1.44 -19.36 -46.66
CA PHE A 427 -2.48 -18.45 -47.18
C PHE A 427 -1.94 -17.30 -48.03
N GLY A 428 -0.62 -17.09 -48.08
CA GLY A 428 0.01 -16.03 -48.86
C GLY A 428 0.29 -16.42 -50.31
N TYR A 429 0.58 -15.41 -51.12
CA TYR A 429 1.05 -15.54 -52.50
C TYR A 429 1.90 -14.32 -52.89
N GLU A 430 2.46 -14.28 -54.09
CA GLU A 430 3.29 -13.16 -54.52
C GLU A 430 2.53 -11.82 -54.44
N GLY A 431 3.07 -10.85 -53.67
CA GLY A 431 2.42 -9.56 -53.41
C GLY A 431 1.36 -9.56 -52.30
N TYR A 432 1.08 -10.69 -51.66
CA TYR A 432 0.16 -10.79 -50.52
C TYR A 432 0.72 -11.65 -49.39
N LYS A 433 0.94 -11.01 -48.24
CA LYS A 433 1.26 -11.68 -46.98
C LYS A 433 0.11 -11.45 -45.99
N PRO A 434 -0.60 -12.50 -45.54
CA PRO A 434 -1.63 -12.37 -44.52
C PRO A 434 -1.10 -11.78 -43.20
N VAL A 435 0.18 -11.97 -42.87
CA VAL A 435 0.83 -11.36 -41.70
C VAL A 435 2.07 -10.58 -42.10
N VAL A 436 2.12 -9.31 -41.67
CA VAL A 436 3.29 -8.43 -41.75
C VAL A 436 3.83 -8.23 -40.34
N LEU A 437 4.96 -8.87 -40.05
CA LEU A 437 5.66 -8.75 -38.77
C LEU A 437 6.70 -7.64 -38.84
N ILE A 438 6.65 -6.68 -37.91
CA ILE A 438 7.62 -5.57 -37.78
C ILE A 438 8.31 -5.70 -36.43
N GLU A 439 9.50 -6.31 -36.43
CA GLU A 439 10.28 -6.60 -35.21
C GLU A 439 11.69 -6.01 -35.24
N GLU A 440 12.30 -5.91 -36.43
CA GLU A 440 13.72 -5.57 -36.60
C GLU A 440 14.09 -4.12 -36.23
N ARG A 441 13.11 -3.25 -35.95
CA ARG A 441 13.36 -1.84 -35.64
C ARG A 441 12.34 -1.24 -34.69
N ARG A 442 12.78 -0.21 -33.95
CA ARG A 442 11.87 0.67 -33.21
C ARG A 442 11.04 1.49 -34.20
N VAL A 443 9.73 1.29 -34.19
CA VAL A 443 8.80 2.06 -35.03
C VAL A 443 8.62 3.46 -34.43
N PRO A 444 8.92 4.53 -35.18
CA PRO A 444 8.75 5.90 -34.71
C PRO A 444 7.26 6.26 -34.58
N MET A 445 6.97 7.29 -33.77
CA MET A 445 5.60 7.69 -33.44
C MET A 445 4.74 8.00 -34.67
N TYR A 446 5.26 8.79 -35.63
CA TYR A 446 4.51 9.15 -36.85
C TYR A 446 4.07 7.91 -37.64
N GLU A 447 4.89 6.86 -37.66
CA GLU A 447 4.59 5.63 -38.36
C GLU A 447 3.59 4.76 -37.59
N LYS A 448 3.69 4.67 -36.25
CA LYS A 448 2.66 4.02 -35.42
C LYS A 448 1.30 4.66 -35.62
N ILE A 449 1.25 6.00 -35.62
CA ILE A 449 0.03 6.78 -35.88
C ILE A 449 -0.51 6.47 -37.27
N ALA A 450 0.35 6.36 -38.28
CA ALA A 450 -0.07 6.01 -39.64
C ALA A 450 -0.73 4.62 -39.68
N TYR A 451 -0.14 3.60 -39.03
CA TYR A 451 -0.76 2.28 -38.89
C TYR A 451 -2.09 2.33 -38.12
N TYR A 452 -2.16 3.07 -37.02
CA TYR A 452 -3.42 3.26 -36.30
C TYR A 452 -4.51 3.87 -37.17
N ASN A 453 -4.15 4.81 -38.06
CA ASN A 453 -5.10 5.53 -38.90
C ASN A 453 -5.70 4.64 -40.00
N ILE A 454 -4.88 3.78 -40.63
CA ILE A 454 -5.33 2.88 -41.71
C ILE A 454 -5.98 1.59 -41.22
N ALA A 455 -5.71 1.15 -39.98
CA ALA A 455 -6.19 -0.13 -39.48
C ALA A 455 -7.70 -0.12 -39.20
N GLU A 456 -8.43 -1.08 -39.74
CA GLU A 456 -9.87 -1.24 -39.52
C GLU A 456 -10.17 -1.66 -38.07
N CYS A 457 -9.33 -2.52 -37.50
CA CYS A 457 -9.46 -2.99 -36.12
C CYS A 457 -8.10 -3.15 -35.44
N CYS A 458 -8.00 -2.71 -34.18
CA CYS A 458 -6.86 -2.98 -33.31
C CYS A 458 -7.17 -4.15 -32.36
N ILE A 459 -6.23 -5.09 -32.24
CA ILE A 459 -6.39 -6.36 -31.56
C ILE A 459 -5.37 -6.47 -30.43
N VAL A 460 -5.88 -6.50 -29.21
CA VAL A 460 -5.09 -6.59 -27.97
C VAL A 460 -5.52 -7.85 -27.21
N THR A 461 -4.74 -8.90 -27.33
CA THR A 461 -5.02 -10.26 -26.80
C THR A 461 -4.09 -10.62 -25.65
N ALA A 462 -3.54 -9.63 -24.95
CA ALA A 462 -2.65 -9.86 -23.82
C ALA A 462 -3.32 -10.73 -22.76
N VAL A 463 -2.58 -11.73 -22.27
CA VAL A 463 -3.09 -12.71 -21.33
C VAL A 463 -3.19 -12.15 -19.90
N ARG A 464 -2.28 -11.24 -19.56
CA ARG A 464 -2.37 -10.37 -18.39
C ARG A 464 -1.65 -9.08 -18.70
N ASP A 465 -2.24 -7.95 -18.34
CA ASP A 465 -1.60 -6.65 -18.50
C ASP A 465 -2.15 -5.66 -17.47
N GLY A 466 -1.26 -4.88 -16.86
CA GLY A 466 -1.62 -3.91 -15.83
C GLY A 466 -2.56 -2.86 -16.40
N MET A 467 -2.04 -2.01 -17.28
CA MET A 467 -2.81 -1.14 -18.15
C MET A 467 -2.23 -1.20 -19.56
N ASN A 468 -3.09 -1.36 -20.57
CA ASN A 468 -2.67 -1.31 -21.96
C ASN A 468 -3.20 -0.02 -22.61
N LEU A 469 -2.29 0.84 -23.05
CA LEU A 469 -2.62 2.15 -23.62
C LEU A 469 -2.77 2.14 -25.15
N ILE A 470 -2.39 1.05 -25.83
CA ILE A 470 -2.49 0.92 -27.29
C ILE A 470 -3.92 1.14 -27.79
N PRO A 471 -4.98 0.58 -27.16
CA PRO A 471 -6.34 0.88 -27.56
C PRO A 471 -6.68 2.37 -27.48
N TYR A 472 -6.16 3.08 -26.46
CA TYR A 472 -6.45 4.51 -26.27
C TYR A 472 -5.76 5.34 -27.35
N GLU A 473 -4.48 5.05 -27.63
CA GLU A 473 -3.73 5.67 -28.72
C GLU A 473 -4.44 5.47 -30.06
N TYR A 474 -4.87 4.24 -30.33
CA TYR A 474 -5.61 3.88 -31.55
C TYR A 474 -6.92 4.67 -31.68
N ILE A 475 -7.74 4.72 -30.63
CA ILE A 475 -9.01 5.48 -30.63
C ILE A 475 -8.77 6.94 -31.00
N VAL A 476 -7.76 7.59 -30.41
CA VAL A 476 -7.43 8.99 -30.68
C VAL A 476 -6.92 9.16 -32.11
N CYS A 477 -6.03 8.28 -32.57
CA CYS A 477 -5.49 8.35 -33.93
C CYS A 477 -6.55 8.13 -35.02
N ARG A 478 -7.63 7.40 -34.71
CA ARG A 478 -8.79 7.22 -35.60
C ARG A 478 -9.68 8.45 -35.72
N GLN A 479 -9.55 9.47 -34.86
CA GLN A 479 -10.16 10.78 -35.14
C GLN A 479 -9.64 11.38 -36.45
N GLY A 480 -8.35 11.18 -36.73
CA GLY A 480 -7.70 11.72 -37.91
C GLY A 480 -7.66 13.25 -37.94
N THR A 481 -7.38 13.79 -39.11
CA THR A 481 -7.41 15.23 -39.42
C THR A 481 -8.00 15.42 -40.81
N PRO A 482 -8.46 16.62 -41.18
CA PRO A 482 -8.96 16.87 -42.54
C PRO A 482 -7.97 16.50 -43.65
N ASN A 483 -6.67 16.72 -43.42
CA ASN A 483 -5.62 16.33 -44.36
C ASN A 483 -5.49 14.81 -44.49
N LEU A 484 -5.49 14.10 -43.36
CA LEU A 484 -5.43 12.64 -43.35
C LEU A 484 -6.69 12.03 -43.99
N ASP A 485 -7.87 12.59 -43.73
CA ASP A 485 -9.11 12.18 -44.37
C ASP A 485 -9.01 12.33 -45.90
N ALA A 486 -8.43 13.43 -46.39
CA ALA A 486 -8.20 13.64 -47.81
C ALA A 486 -7.20 12.61 -48.39
N VAL A 487 -6.10 12.31 -47.69
CA VAL A 487 -5.13 11.27 -48.09
C VAL A 487 -5.79 9.88 -48.11
N LEU A 488 -6.70 9.60 -47.17
CA LEU A 488 -7.50 8.38 -47.12
C LEU A 488 -8.67 8.36 -48.12
N GLY A 489 -8.92 9.45 -48.84
CA GLY A 489 -10.05 9.58 -49.75
C GLY A 489 -11.42 9.53 -49.07
N LEU A 490 -11.47 9.88 -47.78
CA LEU A 490 -12.70 9.95 -47.00
C LEU A 490 -13.39 11.31 -47.24
N PRO A 491 -14.71 11.33 -47.48
CA PRO A 491 -15.46 12.58 -47.54
C PRO A 491 -15.31 13.40 -46.26
N GLY A 492 -15.24 14.72 -46.38
CA GLY A 492 -15.21 15.60 -45.21
C GLY A 492 -16.42 15.37 -44.30
N GLY A 493 -16.16 15.17 -43.00
CA GLY A 493 -17.20 14.87 -42.02
C GLY A 493 -17.65 13.40 -41.96
N SER A 494 -16.89 12.48 -42.57
CA SER A 494 -17.15 11.04 -42.46
C SER A 494 -17.18 10.58 -40.99
N PRO A 495 -18.14 9.73 -40.60
CA PRO A 495 -18.15 9.10 -39.29
C PRO A 495 -16.83 8.42 -38.96
N LYS A 496 -16.34 8.68 -37.75
CA LYS A 496 -15.10 8.08 -37.26
C LYS A 496 -15.39 6.72 -36.63
N LYS A 497 -14.46 5.78 -36.81
CA LYS A 497 -14.60 4.40 -36.36
C LYS A 497 -13.30 3.89 -35.77
N SER A 498 -13.36 3.05 -34.74
CA SER A 498 -12.19 2.44 -34.10
C SER A 498 -12.57 1.09 -33.52
N MET A 499 -12.59 0.05 -34.36
CA MET A 499 -12.95 -1.28 -33.88
C MET A 499 -11.84 -1.84 -33.00
N LEU A 500 -12.25 -2.40 -31.86
CA LEU A 500 -11.34 -2.90 -30.84
C LEU A 500 -11.74 -4.31 -30.44
N ILE A 501 -10.76 -5.22 -30.49
CA ILE A 501 -10.84 -6.54 -29.87
C ILE A 501 -9.88 -6.50 -28.69
N VAL A 502 -10.42 -6.69 -27.49
CA VAL A 502 -9.69 -6.46 -26.24
C VAL A 502 -9.87 -7.66 -25.32
N SER A 503 -8.75 -8.17 -24.82
CA SER A 503 -8.73 -9.18 -23.77
C SER A 503 -9.52 -8.73 -22.54
N GLU A 504 -10.26 -9.63 -21.91
CA GLU A 504 -10.92 -9.38 -20.62
C GLU A 504 -9.92 -9.25 -19.45
N PHE A 505 -8.66 -9.63 -19.66
CA PHE A 505 -7.63 -9.72 -18.64
C PHE A 505 -6.67 -8.50 -18.57
N ILE A 506 -7.02 -7.40 -19.24
CA ILE A 506 -6.22 -6.16 -19.24
C ILE A 506 -6.94 -5.00 -18.57
N GLY A 507 -6.19 -4.10 -17.91
CA GLY A 507 -6.79 -3.04 -17.09
C GLY A 507 -7.65 -2.01 -17.83
N CYS A 508 -7.49 -1.85 -19.15
CA CYS A 508 -8.34 -0.93 -19.93
C CYS A 508 -9.67 -1.55 -20.36
N SER A 509 -9.84 -2.87 -20.24
CA SER A 509 -11.04 -3.58 -20.70
C SER A 509 -12.33 -3.10 -20.04
N PRO A 510 -12.39 -2.89 -18.69
CA PRO A 510 -13.57 -2.35 -18.03
C PRO A 510 -13.95 -0.96 -18.54
N SER A 511 -12.95 -0.10 -18.81
CA SER A 511 -13.11 1.27 -19.29
C SER A 511 -13.67 1.35 -20.72
N LEU A 512 -13.27 0.41 -21.58
CA LEU A 512 -13.63 0.40 -23.01
C LEU A 512 -14.88 -0.45 -23.28
N SER A 513 -15.99 -0.12 -22.64
CA SER A 513 -17.26 -0.89 -22.71
C SER A 513 -17.87 -1.09 -24.11
N GLY A 514 -17.40 -0.40 -25.15
CA GLY A 514 -17.78 -0.65 -26.55
C GLY A 514 -16.87 -1.63 -27.32
N ALA A 515 -15.81 -2.15 -26.69
CA ALA A 515 -14.87 -3.08 -27.33
C ALA A 515 -15.47 -4.49 -27.39
N VAL A 516 -15.06 -5.28 -28.39
CA VAL A 516 -15.36 -6.72 -28.44
C VAL A 516 -14.44 -7.42 -27.45
N ARG A 517 -14.99 -7.79 -26.30
CA ARG A 517 -14.23 -8.46 -25.24
C ARG A 517 -14.05 -9.93 -25.57
N VAL A 518 -12.82 -10.42 -25.42
CA VAL A 518 -12.48 -11.81 -25.70
C VAL A 518 -11.69 -12.42 -24.55
N ASN A 519 -11.88 -13.71 -24.33
CA ASN A 519 -10.93 -14.53 -23.60
C ASN A 519 -9.88 -15.01 -24.61
N PRO A 520 -8.61 -14.55 -24.54
CA PRO A 520 -7.68 -14.84 -25.61
C PRO A 520 -7.26 -16.32 -25.73
N TRP A 521 -7.59 -17.16 -24.74
CA TRP A 521 -7.23 -18.59 -24.77
C TRP A 521 -8.24 -19.37 -25.62
N ASN A 522 -9.42 -18.79 -25.84
CA ASN A 522 -10.37 -19.31 -26.80
C ASN A 522 -10.08 -18.72 -28.18
N ILE A 523 -9.19 -19.39 -28.92
CA ILE A 523 -8.73 -18.99 -30.25
C ILE A 523 -9.91 -18.80 -31.22
N GLU A 524 -10.89 -19.70 -31.21
CA GLU A 524 -12.09 -19.63 -32.05
C GLU A 524 -12.92 -18.38 -31.76
N ALA A 525 -13.11 -18.04 -30.48
CA ALA A 525 -13.83 -16.83 -30.09
C ALA A 525 -13.08 -15.56 -30.51
N VAL A 526 -11.74 -15.55 -30.47
CA VAL A 526 -10.95 -14.43 -30.97
C VAL A 526 -11.07 -14.32 -32.50
N ALA A 527 -11.05 -15.44 -33.22
CA ALA A 527 -11.23 -15.48 -34.67
C ALA A 527 -12.63 -14.97 -35.08
N GLU A 528 -13.68 -15.40 -34.40
CA GLU A 528 -15.04 -14.89 -34.65
C GLU A 528 -15.16 -13.40 -34.27
N ALA A 529 -14.49 -12.96 -33.20
CA ALA A 529 -14.42 -11.53 -32.87
C ALA A 529 -13.76 -10.71 -34.00
N MET A 530 -12.71 -11.24 -34.64
CA MET A 530 -12.10 -10.61 -35.83
C MET A 530 -13.11 -10.54 -36.98
N ASN A 531 -13.80 -11.64 -37.30
CA ASN A 531 -14.83 -11.65 -38.33
C ASN A 531 -15.98 -10.67 -38.03
N SER A 532 -16.45 -10.62 -36.79
CA SER A 532 -17.48 -9.70 -36.32
C SER A 532 -17.02 -8.25 -36.44
N ALA A 533 -15.80 -7.91 -36.00
CA ALA A 533 -15.27 -6.55 -36.09
C ALA A 533 -15.18 -6.05 -37.54
N ILE A 534 -14.81 -6.93 -38.48
CA ILE A 534 -14.71 -6.60 -39.91
C ILE A 534 -16.11 -6.42 -40.52
N THR A 535 -17.05 -7.32 -40.22
CA THR A 535 -18.40 -7.36 -40.81
C THR A 535 -19.41 -6.43 -40.15
N MET A 536 -19.05 -5.82 -39.02
CA MET A 536 -19.94 -4.97 -38.24
C MET A 536 -20.52 -3.82 -39.08
N PRO A 537 -21.82 -3.49 -38.94
CA PRO A 537 -22.41 -2.34 -39.64
C PRO A 537 -21.71 -1.04 -39.27
N GLU A 538 -21.48 -0.15 -40.25
CA GLU A 538 -20.72 1.10 -40.04
C GLU A 538 -21.34 2.01 -38.97
N SER A 539 -22.68 2.03 -38.82
CA SER A 539 -23.37 2.78 -37.76
C SER A 539 -23.02 2.29 -36.35
N GLU A 540 -22.89 0.97 -36.18
CA GLU A 540 -22.48 0.36 -34.92
C GLU A 540 -21.00 0.67 -34.63
N LYS A 541 -20.15 0.63 -35.66
CA LYS A 541 -18.73 1.02 -35.52
C LYS A 541 -18.58 2.47 -35.08
N GLN A 542 -19.40 3.37 -35.63
CA GLN A 542 -19.44 4.78 -35.25
C GLN A 542 -19.84 4.95 -33.77
N MET A 543 -20.96 4.35 -33.34
CA MET A 543 -21.44 4.48 -31.96
C MET A 543 -20.41 3.96 -30.94
N ARG A 544 -19.71 2.87 -31.26
CA ARG A 544 -18.63 2.33 -30.42
C ARG A 544 -17.47 3.31 -30.31
N HIS A 545 -17.04 3.86 -31.43
CA HIS A 545 -15.97 4.84 -31.48
C HIS A 545 -16.30 6.11 -30.67
N GLU A 546 -17.48 6.68 -30.85
CA GLU A 546 -17.93 7.87 -30.10
C GLU A 546 -17.91 7.62 -28.60
N LYS A 547 -18.41 6.45 -28.16
CA LYS A 547 -18.39 6.04 -26.76
C LYS A 547 -16.96 5.94 -26.21
N HIS A 548 -16.07 5.31 -26.96
CA HIS A 548 -14.67 5.14 -26.59
C HIS A 548 -13.92 6.47 -26.52
N TYR A 549 -14.06 7.29 -27.57
CA TYR A 549 -13.38 8.57 -27.66
C TYR A 549 -13.81 9.54 -26.57
N LYS A 550 -15.11 9.59 -26.24
CA LYS A 550 -15.62 10.40 -25.12
C LYS A 550 -14.96 10.02 -23.79
N TYR A 551 -14.74 8.74 -23.54
CA TYR A 551 -14.05 8.29 -22.34
C TYR A 551 -12.57 8.69 -22.36
N VAL A 552 -11.84 8.34 -23.43
CA VAL A 552 -10.39 8.55 -23.52
C VAL A 552 -10.01 10.05 -23.51
N SER A 553 -10.81 10.89 -24.15
CA SER A 553 -10.58 12.35 -24.17
C SER A 553 -10.76 13.03 -22.81
N THR A 554 -11.61 12.46 -21.95
CA THR A 554 -11.88 13.00 -20.60
C THR A 554 -11.01 12.37 -19.52
N HIS A 555 -10.62 11.10 -19.69
CA HIS A 555 -9.80 10.33 -18.74
C HIS A 555 -8.36 10.20 -19.27
N ASN A 556 -7.74 11.34 -19.52
CA ASN A 556 -6.36 11.42 -20.02
C ASN A 556 -5.33 11.35 -18.87
N VAL A 557 -4.04 11.34 -19.21
CA VAL A 557 -2.95 11.25 -18.22
C VAL A 557 -2.94 12.41 -17.23
N ALA A 558 -3.27 13.63 -17.67
CA ALA A 558 -3.33 14.80 -16.80
C ALA A 558 -4.44 14.68 -15.76
N TYR A 559 -5.63 14.23 -16.16
CA TYR A 559 -6.74 13.96 -15.24
C TYR A 559 -6.37 12.90 -14.19
N TRP A 560 -5.71 11.81 -14.62
CA TRP A 560 -5.22 10.78 -13.69
C TRP A 560 -4.24 11.36 -12.66
N ALA A 561 -3.25 12.14 -13.11
CA ALA A 561 -2.24 12.72 -12.24
C ALA A 561 -2.84 13.73 -11.26
N GLN A 562 -3.68 14.65 -11.75
CA GLN A 562 -4.39 15.63 -10.93
C GLN A 562 -5.23 14.95 -9.84
N SER A 563 -5.94 13.87 -10.20
CA SER A 563 -6.76 13.13 -9.26
C SER A 563 -5.94 12.36 -8.22
N CYS A 564 -4.77 11.84 -8.59
CA CYS A 564 -3.87 11.17 -7.64
C CYS A 564 -3.21 12.17 -6.69
N VAL A 565 -2.72 13.30 -7.19
CA VAL A 565 -2.09 14.36 -6.39
C VAL A 565 -3.10 14.96 -5.41
N GLY A 566 -4.32 15.28 -5.86
CA GLY A 566 -5.36 15.80 -4.97
C GLY A 566 -5.77 14.82 -3.86
N ASP A 567 -5.73 13.50 -4.12
CA ASP A 567 -5.98 12.48 -3.10
C ASP A 567 -4.81 12.32 -2.14
N LEU A 568 -3.58 12.50 -2.64
CA LEU A 568 -2.36 12.45 -1.82
C LEU A 568 -2.32 13.65 -0.87
N GLU A 569 -2.58 14.86 -1.37
CA GLU A 569 -2.74 16.07 -0.55
C GLU A 569 -3.78 15.85 0.54
N ARG A 570 -4.97 15.34 0.19
CA ARG A 570 -6.04 15.04 1.15
C ARG A 570 -5.61 14.04 2.22
N SER A 571 -4.90 12.98 1.84
CA SER A 571 -4.42 11.94 2.76
C SER A 571 -3.36 12.49 3.73
N CYS A 572 -2.60 13.50 3.31
CA CYS A 572 -1.52 14.10 4.09
C CYS A 572 -1.94 15.33 4.94
N ARG A 573 -3.16 15.85 4.81
CA ARG A 573 -3.60 17.12 5.46
C ARG A 573 -3.39 17.16 6.97
N ASP A 574 -3.64 16.04 7.65
CA ASP A 574 -3.59 15.98 9.11
C ASP A 574 -2.22 15.57 9.67
N HIS A 575 -1.18 15.36 8.84
CA HIS A 575 0.15 14.91 9.31
C HIS A 575 0.79 15.81 10.37
N SER A 576 0.56 17.12 10.29
CA SER A 576 1.07 18.08 11.27
C SER A 576 0.43 17.88 12.66
N ARG A 577 -0.82 17.42 12.70
CA ARG A 577 -1.61 17.23 13.92
C ARG A 577 -1.16 16.02 14.73
N TRP A 578 -0.65 14.97 14.09
CA TRP A 578 -0.33 13.72 14.78
C TRP A 578 1.09 13.71 15.38
N LEU A 579 1.24 13.04 16.53
CA LEU A 579 2.54 12.66 17.10
C LEU A 579 2.98 11.33 16.50
N CYS A 580 4.06 11.34 15.71
CA CYS A 580 4.51 10.17 14.96
C CYS A 580 5.78 9.56 15.55
N TYR A 581 5.72 8.30 15.99
CA TYR A 581 6.86 7.55 16.52
C TYR A 581 7.23 6.39 15.60
N GLY A 582 8.52 6.29 15.25
CA GLY A 582 9.06 5.15 14.51
C GLY A 582 9.32 3.96 15.43
N LEU A 583 8.87 2.77 15.03
CA LEU A 583 9.08 1.51 15.74
C LEU A 583 9.55 0.42 14.77
N GLY A 584 10.43 -0.47 15.25
CA GLY A 584 10.97 -1.58 14.47
C GLY A 584 12.28 -1.27 13.75
N PHE A 585 12.86 -2.31 13.13
CA PHE A 585 14.15 -2.24 12.44
C PHE A 585 14.02 -2.77 11.01
N GLY A 586 14.83 -2.22 10.09
CA GLY A 586 14.85 -2.64 8.69
C GLY A 586 13.48 -2.52 8.02
N LEU A 587 13.06 -3.55 7.29
CA LEU A 587 11.76 -3.58 6.60
C LEU A 587 10.56 -3.86 7.52
N GLY A 588 10.81 -4.16 8.81
CA GLY A 588 9.77 -4.22 9.84
C GLY A 588 9.47 -2.86 10.49
N PHE A 589 10.10 -1.79 10.01
CA PHE A 589 9.85 -0.43 10.48
C PHE A 589 8.41 0.01 10.15
N ARG A 590 7.80 0.68 11.12
CA ARG A 590 6.45 1.25 11.02
C ARG A 590 6.35 2.54 11.83
N VAL A 591 5.45 3.41 11.43
CA VAL A 591 5.12 4.63 12.17
C VAL A 591 3.83 4.43 12.93
N VAL A 592 3.85 4.75 14.21
CA VAL A 592 2.65 4.88 15.04
C VAL A 592 2.27 6.35 15.10
N ALA A 593 1.04 6.67 14.71
CA ALA A 593 0.46 8.00 14.86
C ALA A 593 -0.43 8.03 16.10
N LEU A 594 -0.19 9.01 16.98
CA LEU A 594 -0.89 9.22 18.24
C LEU A 594 -1.52 10.62 18.25
N ASP A 595 -2.63 10.78 18.97
CA ASP A 595 -3.31 12.07 19.15
C ASP A 595 -2.33 13.12 19.71
N PRO A 596 -2.40 14.40 19.30
CA PRO A 596 -1.50 15.45 19.81
C PRO A 596 -1.56 15.66 21.33
N HIS A 597 -2.66 15.30 21.99
CA HIS A 597 -2.78 15.35 23.46
C HIS A 597 -2.20 14.10 24.14
N PHE A 598 -1.67 13.14 23.37
CA PHE A 598 -1.00 11.98 23.93
C PHE A 598 0.26 12.42 24.68
N GLN A 599 0.23 12.28 26.00
CA GLN A 599 1.39 12.50 26.84
C GLN A 599 2.09 11.17 27.09
N LYS A 600 3.33 11.05 26.61
CA LYS A 600 4.17 9.92 26.97
C LYS A 600 4.38 9.92 28.48
N LEU A 601 4.04 8.83 29.12
CA LEU A 601 4.30 8.59 30.54
C LEU A 601 5.81 8.47 30.76
N LEU A 602 6.43 9.54 31.27
CA LEU A 602 7.85 9.53 31.67
C LEU A 602 7.97 8.82 33.03
N LEU A 603 8.55 7.63 33.01
CA LEU A 603 8.72 6.76 34.18
C LEU A 603 9.60 7.41 35.26
N ASP A 604 10.59 8.21 34.88
CA ASP A 604 11.75 8.45 35.75
C ASP A 604 11.54 9.50 36.85
N ASP A 605 10.57 10.42 36.72
CA ASP A 605 10.35 11.46 37.75
C ASP A 605 8.90 11.59 38.24
N HIS A 606 7.90 11.70 37.37
CA HIS A 606 6.54 12.05 37.80
C HIS A 606 5.73 10.88 38.36
N ILE A 607 5.70 9.74 37.65
CA ILE A 607 4.88 8.58 38.06
C ILE A 607 5.48 7.89 39.28
N VAL A 608 6.80 7.68 39.29
CA VAL A 608 7.48 7.06 40.43
C VAL A 608 7.40 7.95 41.67
N SER A 609 7.52 9.28 41.52
CA SER A 609 7.31 10.22 42.63
C SER A 609 5.86 10.21 43.12
N ALA A 610 4.88 10.32 42.22
CA ALA A 610 3.46 10.25 42.58
C ALA A 610 3.12 8.93 43.29
N TYR A 611 3.60 7.80 42.76
CA TYR A 611 3.44 6.48 43.37
C TYR A 611 4.10 6.40 44.76
N LYS A 612 5.29 6.97 44.96
CA LYS A 612 5.98 6.96 46.26
C LYS A 612 5.30 7.86 47.30
N ASN A 613 4.72 8.98 46.86
CA ASN A 613 4.09 9.96 47.76
C ASN A 613 2.63 9.62 48.09
N ALA A 614 1.98 8.81 47.25
CA ALA A 614 0.61 8.37 47.43
C ALA A 614 0.46 7.42 48.62
N LYS A 615 -0.59 7.62 49.41
CA LYS A 615 -0.93 6.83 50.60
C LYS A 615 -1.98 5.75 50.31
N SER A 616 -2.76 5.91 49.24
CA SER A 616 -3.78 4.96 48.80
C SER A 616 -3.79 4.85 47.28
N ARG A 617 -3.27 3.73 46.77
CA ARG A 617 -2.98 3.51 45.36
C ARG A 617 -3.87 2.41 44.81
N VAL A 618 -4.56 2.67 43.71
CA VAL A 618 -5.33 1.64 42.99
C VAL A 618 -4.67 1.37 41.64
N ILE A 619 -4.46 0.09 41.33
CA ILE A 619 -3.79 -0.35 40.12
C ILE A 619 -4.69 -1.36 39.40
N PHE A 620 -5.13 -1.02 38.20
CA PHE A 620 -5.92 -1.90 37.34
C PHE A 620 -5.05 -2.46 36.21
N LEU A 621 -5.06 -3.78 36.07
CA LEU A 621 -4.26 -4.52 35.12
C LEU A 621 -5.15 -5.37 34.22
N ASP A 622 -5.02 -5.23 32.91
CA ASP A 622 -5.66 -6.12 31.98
C ASP A 622 -4.85 -7.39 31.82
N TYR A 623 -5.56 -8.52 31.76
CA TYR A 623 -4.91 -9.79 31.56
C TYR A 623 -4.71 -10.08 30.07
N ASP A 624 -5.79 -9.96 29.31
CA ASP A 624 -5.82 -10.33 27.90
C ASP A 624 -5.27 -9.18 27.05
N GLY A 625 -4.21 -9.44 26.30
CA GLY A 625 -3.56 -8.45 25.44
C GLY A 625 -2.52 -7.57 26.13
N THR A 626 -2.52 -7.47 27.47
CA THR A 626 -1.50 -6.73 28.25
C THR A 626 -0.51 -7.65 28.95
N MET A 627 -0.98 -8.60 29.77
CA MET A 627 -0.09 -9.57 30.45
C MET A 627 0.14 -10.86 29.66
N VAL A 628 -0.77 -11.20 28.73
CA VAL A 628 -0.67 -12.37 27.85
C VAL A 628 -0.86 -11.96 26.39
N PRO A 629 0.05 -12.35 25.48
CA PRO A 629 -0.12 -12.11 24.05
C PRO A 629 -1.45 -12.68 23.50
N GLN A 630 -2.15 -11.92 22.66
CA GLN A 630 -3.47 -12.29 22.13
C GLN A 630 -3.48 -13.66 21.40
N GLY A 631 -2.38 -14.09 20.78
CA GLY A 631 -2.26 -15.38 20.07
C GLY A 631 -1.68 -16.55 20.89
N SER A 632 -1.36 -16.39 22.18
CA SER A 632 -0.79 -17.51 22.95
C SER A 632 -1.83 -18.61 23.19
N ILE A 633 -1.52 -19.87 22.84
CA ILE A 633 -2.38 -21.03 23.18
C ILE A 633 -2.39 -21.22 24.70
N ASN A 634 -1.22 -21.11 25.33
CA ASN A 634 -1.15 -21.15 26.77
C ASN A 634 -1.51 -19.77 27.34
N LYS A 635 -2.68 -19.70 27.98
CA LYS A 635 -3.20 -18.50 28.62
C LYS A 635 -2.95 -18.47 30.12
N THR A 636 -2.13 -19.36 30.69
CA THR A 636 -1.79 -19.32 32.13
C THR A 636 -0.72 -18.27 32.41
N PRO A 637 -0.76 -17.58 33.57
CA PRO A 637 0.25 -16.60 33.93
C PRO A 637 1.59 -17.28 34.21
N SER A 638 2.70 -16.64 33.82
CA SER A 638 4.03 -17.14 34.15
C SER A 638 4.33 -16.96 35.64
N GLN A 639 5.30 -17.73 36.16
CA GLN A 639 5.76 -17.59 37.55
C GLN A 639 6.29 -16.18 37.85
N GLU A 640 6.88 -15.50 36.85
CA GLU A 640 7.36 -14.13 36.98
C GLU A 640 6.20 -13.13 37.14
N VAL A 641 5.11 -13.31 36.38
CA VAL A 641 3.89 -12.49 36.52
C VAL A 641 3.29 -12.67 37.92
N LEU A 642 3.15 -13.93 38.37
CA LEU A 642 2.63 -14.23 39.71
C LEU A 642 3.49 -13.66 40.83
N ALA A 643 4.82 -13.80 40.74
CA ALA A 643 5.75 -13.23 41.72
C ALA A 643 5.67 -11.70 41.77
N THR A 644 5.52 -11.06 40.60
CA THR A 644 5.40 -9.60 40.49
C THR A 644 4.08 -9.09 41.08
N LEU A 645 2.96 -9.75 40.77
CA LEU A 645 1.65 -9.43 41.35
C LEU A 645 1.66 -9.59 42.86
N ASN A 646 2.24 -10.67 43.38
CA ASN A 646 2.37 -10.89 44.82
C ASN A 646 3.20 -9.80 45.51
N LYS A 647 4.29 -9.36 44.87
CA LYS A 647 5.10 -8.26 45.37
C LYS A 647 4.34 -6.93 45.38
N LEU A 648 3.54 -6.65 44.34
CA LEU A 648 2.71 -5.45 44.26
C LEU A 648 1.59 -5.45 45.31
N CYS A 649 0.92 -6.59 45.50
CA CYS A 649 -0.15 -6.76 46.50
C CYS A 649 0.39 -6.85 47.94
N GLY A 650 1.69 -7.09 48.11
CA GLY A 650 2.34 -7.13 49.42
C GLY A 650 2.46 -5.76 50.09
N ASP A 651 2.39 -4.68 49.32
CA ASP A 651 2.41 -3.31 49.82
C ASP A 651 0.99 -2.91 50.31
N PRO A 652 0.80 -2.56 51.59
CA PRO A 652 -0.53 -2.29 52.15
C PRO A 652 -1.18 -1.03 51.60
N SER A 653 -0.42 -0.11 50.99
CA SER A 653 -0.98 1.08 50.36
C SER A 653 -1.41 0.81 48.91
N ASN A 654 -1.26 -0.42 48.40
CA ASN A 654 -1.69 -0.84 47.07
C ASN A 654 -2.97 -1.67 47.12
N MET A 655 -3.88 -1.32 46.23
CA MET A 655 -5.03 -2.13 45.86
C MET A 655 -4.89 -2.50 44.39
N VAL A 656 -4.62 -3.77 44.11
CA VAL A 656 -4.34 -4.26 42.75
C VAL A 656 -5.51 -5.08 42.26
N PHE A 657 -6.00 -4.77 41.07
CA PHE A 657 -7.09 -5.48 40.41
C PHE A 657 -6.65 -5.99 39.03
N ILE A 658 -6.94 -7.26 38.76
CA ILE A 658 -6.99 -7.75 37.39
C ILE A 658 -8.39 -7.53 36.84
N VAL A 659 -8.51 -6.88 35.68
CA VAL A 659 -9.77 -6.68 34.97
C VAL A 659 -9.69 -7.39 33.63
N SER A 660 -10.41 -8.50 33.48
CA SER A 660 -10.34 -9.37 32.30
C SER A 660 -11.72 -9.66 31.73
N GLY A 661 -11.76 -9.96 30.43
CA GLY A 661 -12.97 -10.46 29.76
C GLY A 661 -13.25 -11.95 30.01
N ARG A 662 -12.34 -12.66 30.68
CA ARG A 662 -12.47 -14.10 30.97
C ARG A 662 -13.44 -14.39 32.11
N GLY A 663 -13.93 -15.64 32.12
CA GLY A 663 -14.77 -16.16 33.20
C GLY A 663 -14.08 -16.26 34.55
N ARG A 664 -14.87 -16.34 35.62
CA ARG A 664 -14.40 -16.36 37.01
C ARG A 664 -13.52 -17.56 37.35
N GLN A 665 -13.86 -18.75 36.85
CA GLN A 665 -13.20 -19.99 37.23
C GLN A 665 -11.72 -20.02 36.77
N PRO A 666 -11.38 -19.81 35.49
CA PRO A 666 -9.99 -19.76 35.05
C PRO A 666 -9.16 -18.72 35.81
N LEU A 667 -9.70 -17.50 36.00
CA LEU A 667 -9.01 -16.45 36.73
C LEU A 667 -8.78 -16.80 38.20
N SER A 668 -9.74 -17.47 38.85
CA SER A 668 -9.60 -17.92 40.23
C SER A 668 -8.51 -18.98 40.38
N GLU A 669 -8.44 -19.92 39.45
CA GLU A 669 -7.43 -20.98 39.44
C GLU A 669 -6.03 -20.41 39.16
N TRP A 670 -5.89 -19.59 38.12
CA TRP A 670 -4.61 -19.04 37.69
C TRP A 670 -3.98 -18.10 38.71
N PHE A 671 -4.80 -17.29 39.39
CA PHE A 671 -4.35 -16.32 40.38
C PHE A 671 -4.56 -16.79 41.82
N SER A 672 -4.86 -18.07 42.04
CA SER A 672 -4.93 -18.65 43.40
C SER A 672 -3.67 -18.39 44.25
N PRO A 673 -2.45 -18.30 43.70
CA PRO A 673 -1.25 -17.93 44.47
C PRO A 673 -1.20 -16.48 44.96
N CYS A 674 -2.12 -15.61 44.54
CA CYS A 674 -2.17 -14.19 44.89
C CYS A 674 -3.35 -13.88 45.81
N GLU A 675 -3.15 -14.03 47.12
CA GLU A 675 -4.25 -13.97 48.11
C GLU A 675 -4.94 -12.60 48.21
N LYS A 676 -4.16 -11.53 48.10
CA LYS A 676 -4.63 -10.13 48.24
C LYS A 676 -5.04 -9.47 46.91
N LEU A 677 -5.09 -10.23 45.82
CA LEU A 677 -5.37 -9.70 44.50
C LEU A 677 -6.88 -9.59 44.26
N GLY A 678 -7.34 -8.39 43.90
CA GLY A 678 -8.69 -8.18 43.40
C GLY A 678 -8.84 -8.73 41.99
N ILE A 679 -9.97 -9.34 41.68
CA ILE A 679 -10.25 -9.88 40.35
C ILE A 679 -11.62 -9.39 39.90
N ALA A 680 -11.66 -8.81 38.72
CA ALA A 680 -12.86 -8.47 37.97
C ALA A 680 -12.91 -9.33 36.71
N ALA A 681 -13.86 -10.25 36.67
CA ALA A 681 -14.10 -11.20 35.59
C ALA A 681 -15.23 -10.69 34.68
N GLU A 682 -15.23 -11.16 33.44
CA GLU A 682 -16.26 -10.84 32.43
C GLU A 682 -16.52 -9.33 32.30
N HIS A 683 -15.43 -8.57 32.10
CA HIS A 683 -15.44 -7.11 31.99
C HIS A 683 -15.98 -6.40 33.26
N GLY A 684 -15.90 -7.06 34.41
CA GLY A 684 -16.34 -6.51 35.70
C GLY A 684 -17.79 -6.81 36.06
N PHE A 685 -18.46 -7.71 35.34
CA PHE A 685 -19.77 -8.22 35.75
C PHE A 685 -19.69 -8.96 37.10
N PHE A 686 -18.60 -9.68 37.32
CA PHE A 686 -18.27 -10.24 38.62
C PHE A 686 -16.97 -9.66 39.12
N TYR A 687 -16.91 -9.30 40.40
CA TYR A 687 -15.63 -8.94 41.01
C TYR A 687 -15.52 -9.45 42.44
N ARG A 688 -14.30 -9.56 42.94
CA ARG A 688 -13.99 -9.83 44.35
C ARG A 688 -12.75 -9.04 44.75
N TRP A 689 -12.65 -8.67 46.02
CA TRP A 689 -11.54 -7.87 46.52
C TRP A 689 -10.30 -8.69 46.87
N SER A 690 -10.49 -9.96 47.24
CA SER A 690 -9.42 -10.87 47.62
C SER A 690 -9.82 -12.33 47.40
N ARG A 691 -8.89 -13.27 47.63
CA ARG A 691 -9.16 -14.71 47.46
C ARG A 691 -10.24 -15.23 48.41
N GLU A 692 -10.29 -14.71 49.64
CA GLU A 692 -11.17 -15.17 50.71
C GLU A 692 -12.57 -14.53 50.65
N GLU A 693 -12.70 -13.43 49.92
CA GLU A 693 -13.97 -12.73 49.78
C GLU A 693 -14.87 -13.32 48.69
N SER A 694 -16.18 -13.20 48.92
CA SER A 694 -17.20 -13.64 47.96
C SER A 694 -17.23 -12.75 46.73
N TRP A 695 -17.59 -13.33 45.59
CA TRP A 695 -17.86 -12.57 44.37
C TRP A 695 -19.09 -11.66 44.56
N GLU A 696 -18.92 -10.39 44.22
CA GLU A 696 -19.95 -9.36 44.16
C GLU A 696 -20.40 -9.15 42.70
N MET A 697 -21.64 -8.67 42.52
CA MET A 697 -22.24 -8.36 41.23
C MET A 697 -22.77 -6.92 41.28
N PRO A 698 -22.30 -6.01 40.40
CA PRO A 698 -22.76 -4.62 40.39
C PRO A 698 -24.20 -4.46 39.84
N VAL A 699 -24.67 -5.42 39.04
CA VAL A 699 -25.99 -5.38 38.37
C VAL A 699 -26.95 -6.34 39.10
N PRO A 700 -28.17 -5.90 39.48
CA PRO A 700 -29.16 -6.76 40.14
C PRO A 700 -29.54 -7.97 39.27
N LEU A 701 -29.89 -9.09 39.93
CA LEU A 701 -30.33 -10.39 39.39
C LEU A 701 -30.96 -10.28 37.98
N MET A 702 -30.13 -10.42 36.96
CA MET A 702 -30.56 -10.55 35.57
C MET A 702 -30.80 -12.01 35.28
N GLU A 703 -31.98 -12.35 34.76
CA GLU A 703 -32.25 -13.71 34.29
C GLU A 703 -31.49 -13.97 32.98
N PHE A 704 -30.75 -15.08 32.92
CA PHE A 704 -29.97 -15.46 31.73
C PHE A 704 -30.80 -16.25 30.70
N SER A 705 -32.13 -16.16 30.76
CA SER A 705 -33.06 -16.83 29.84
C SER A 705 -32.86 -16.42 28.37
N TRP A 706 -32.37 -15.21 28.13
CA TRP A 706 -32.01 -14.73 26.80
C TRP A 706 -30.96 -15.60 26.09
N LYS A 707 -30.12 -16.35 26.83
CA LYS A 707 -29.14 -17.27 26.23
C LYS A 707 -29.81 -18.42 25.49
N GLU A 708 -31.03 -18.80 25.87
CA GLU A 708 -31.82 -19.82 25.17
C GLU A 708 -32.29 -19.33 23.80
N VAL A 709 -32.47 -18.02 23.64
CA VAL A 709 -32.81 -17.37 22.36
C VAL A 709 -31.56 -17.20 21.49
N VAL A 710 -30.44 -16.79 22.08
CA VAL A 710 -29.20 -16.48 21.36
C VAL A 710 -28.43 -17.74 20.94
N SER A 711 -28.38 -18.78 21.78
CA SER A 711 -27.57 -19.97 21.51
C SER A 711 -27.93 -20.70 20.20
N PRO A 712 -29.21 -20.89 19.82
CA PRO A 712 -29.56 -21.47 18.52
C PRO A 712 -29.08 -20.63 17.34
N VAL A 713 -29.16 -19.31 17.44
CA VAL A 713 -28.65 -18.39 16.40
C VAL A 713 -27.14 -18.55 16.27
N LEU A 714 -26.39 -18.49 17.38
CA LEU A 714 -24.94 -18.68 17.34
C LEU A 714 -24.55 -20.05 16.76
N LYS A 715 -25.27 -21.12 17.13
CA LYS A 715 -25.02 -22.47 16.61
C LYS A 715 -25.17 -22.53 15.09
N LEU A 716 -26.20 -21.89 14.54
CA LEU A 716 -26.41 -21.82 13.10
C LEU A 716 -25.18 -21.24 12.38
N TYR A 717 -24.67 -20.09 12.85
CA TYR A 717 -23.50 -19.45 12.27
C TYR A 717 -22.20 -20.23 12.54
N THR A 718 -22.10 -20.93 13.68
CA THR A 718 -20.97 -21.82 13.95
C THR A 718 -20.94 -23.02 13.01
N GLU A 719 -22.10 -23.63 12.74
CA GLU A 719 -22.21 -24.76 11.81
C GLU A 719 -21.93 -24.35 10.35
N SER A 720 -22.27 -23.11 9.96
CA SER A 720 -22.02 -22.59 8.62
C SER A 720 -20.61 -21.99 8.43
N THR A 721 -19.85 -21.76 9.50
CA THR A 721 -18.56 -21.06 9.46
C THR A 721 -17.43 -21.91 10.04
N ASP A 722 -16.67 -22.55 9.15
CA ASP A 722 -15.50 -23.34 9.56
C ASP A 722 -14.44 -22.47 10.27
N GLY A 723 -13.81 -23.04 11.30
CA GLY A 723 -12.89 -22.31 12.19
C GLY A 723 -13.57 -21.39 13.21
N SER A 724 -14.90 -21.29 13.24
CA SER A 724 -15.61 -20.56 14.28
C SER A 724 -16.02 -21.44 15.46
N TYR A 725 -16.20 -20.84 16.64
CA TYR A 725 -16.67 -21.55 17.82
C TYR A 725 -17.39 -20.63 18.81
N ILE A 726 -18.20 -21.21 19.69
CA ILE A 726 -18.93 -20.48 20.73
C ILE A 726 -18.22 -20.66 22.06
N GLU A 727 -17.85 -19.55 22.69
CA GLU A 727 -17.45 -19.50 24.09
C GLU A 727 -18.65 -19.07 24.94
N ALA A 728 -19.18 -20.00 25.73
CA ALA A 728 -20.24 -19.71 26.68
C ALA A 728 -19.63 -19.25 28.02
N LYS A 729 -19.81 -17.97 28.35
CA LYS A 729 -19.45 -17.39 29.65
C LYS A 729 -20.65 -17.42 30.59
N GLU A 730 -20.49 -17.03 31.85
CA GLU A 730 -21.59 -17.01 32.80
C GLU A 730 -22.56 -15.86 32.53
N SER A 731 -22.07 -14.68 32.14
CA SER A 731 -22.88 -13.49 31.82
C SER A 731 -22.98 -13.17 30.33
N ALA A 732 -22.17 -13.81 29.48
CA ALA A 732 -22.11 -13.50 28.04
C ALA A 732 -22.05 -14.76 27.17
N LEU A 733 -22.34 -14.60 25.88
CA LEU A 733 -22.04 -15.59 24.84
C LEU A 733 -21.16 -14.91 23.79
N VAL A 734 -20.04 -15.55 23.45
CA VAL A 734 -19.09 -15.01 22.46
C VAL A 734 -18.97 -15.99 21.31
N TRP A 735 -19.15 -15.49 20.10
CA TRP A 735 -18.85 -16.22 18.89
C TRP A 735 -17.50 -15.76 18.35
N HIS A 736 -16.56 -16.69 18.27
CA HIS A 736 -15.20 -16.46 17.78
C HIS A 736 -15.10 -16.92 16.34
N TYR A 737 -14.48 -16.11 15.49
CA TYR A 737 -14.20 -16.44 14.09
C TYR A 737 -12.75 -16.15 13.70
N GLN A 738 -11.85 -16.09 14.69
CA GLN A 738 -10.44 -15.78 14.48
C GLN A 738 -9.72 -16.78 13.55
N ASP A 739 -10.15 -18.04 13.58
CA ASP A 739 -9.55 -19.14 12.81
C ASP A 739 -10.34 -19.42 11.52
N ALA A 740 -11.41 -18.67 11.27
CA ALA A 740 -12.19 -18.73 10.03
C ALA A 740 -11.48 -17.99 8.89
N ASP A 741 -11.91 -18.23 7.65
CA ASP A 741 -11.47 -17.44 6.51
C ASP A 741 -11.75 -15.94 6.76
N PRO A 742 -10.77 -15.02 6.62
CA PRO A 742 -10.97 -13.62 7.02
C PRO A 742 -12.10 -12.89 6.29
N ASP A 743 -12.31 -13.20 5.01
CA ASP A 743 -13.35 -12.56 4.21
C ASP A 743 -14.72 -13.16 4.58
N PHE A 744 -14.83 -14.50 4.56
CA PHE A 744 -16.09 -15.19 4.86
C PHE A 744 -16.50 -15.04 6.33
N GLY A 745 -15.56 -15.18 7.26
CA GLY A 745 -15.78 -14.99 8.69
C GLY A 745 -16.24 -13.58 9.02
N SER A 746 -15.67 -12.55 8.38
CA SER A 746 -16.14 -11.17 8.52
C SER A 746 -17.56 -10.96 7.96
N TRP A 747 -17.90 -11.60 6.83
CA TRP A 747 -19.27 -11.56 6.30
C TRP A 747 -20.28 -12.23 7.23
N GLN A 748 -19.96 -13.43 7.73
CA GLN A 748 -20.78 -14.15 8.70
C GLN A 748 -20.92 -13.36 10.00
N ALA A 749 -19.86 -12.70 10.47
CA ALA A 749 -19.91 -11.84 11.65
C ALA A 749 -20.87 -10.65 11.49
N LYS A 750 -20.89 -10.00 10.32
CA LYS A 750 -21.81 -8.89 10.03
C LYS A 750 -23.26 -9.36 9.98
N GLU A 751 -23.50 -10.47 9.30
CA GLU A 751 -24.84 -11.05 9.22
C GLU A 751 -25.34 -11.51 10.59
N LEU A 752 -24.47 -12.15 11.38
CA LEU A 752 -24.75 -12.55 12.75
C LEU A 752 -25.04 -11.33 13.65
N LEU A 753 -24.27 -10.26 13.51
CA LEU A 753 -24.51 -8.99 14.23
C LEU A 753 -25.90 -8.45 13.91
N ASP A 754 -26.24 -8.27 12.63
CA ASP A 754 -27.53 -7.74 12.19
C ASP A 754 -28.70 -8.63 12.66
N HIS A 755 -28.52 -9.95 12.59
CA HIS A 755 -29.50 -10.92 13.06
C HIS A 755 -29.72 -10.82 14.57
N LEU A 756 -28.65 -10.81 15.37
CA LEU A 756 -28.75 -10.69 16.83
C LEU A 756 -29.28 -9.33 17.28
N GLU A 757 -28.87 -8.23 16.65
CA GLU A 757 -29.41 -6.89 16.94
C GLU A 757 -30.92 -6.83 16.66
N SER A 758 -31.38 -7.46 15.57
CA SER A 758 -32.80 -7.54 15.26
C SER A 758 -33.58 -8.41 16.26
N VAL A 759 -33.02 -9.55 16.69
CA VAL A 759 -33.68 -10.48 17.62
C VAL A 759 -33.72 -9.90 19.04
N LEU A 760 -32.70 -9.16 19.44
CA LEU A 760 -32.52 -8.65 20.80
C LEU A 760 -32.87 -7.16 20.95
N ALA A 761 -33.50 -6.54 19.96
CA ALA A 761 -33.78 -5.10 19.94
C ALA A 761 -34.54 -4.55 21.18
N ASN A 762 -35.34 -5.40 21.83
CA ASN A 762 -36.15 -5.03 23.01
C ASN A 762 -35.60 -5.61 24.33
N GLU A 763 -34.49 -6.33 24.30
CA GLU A 763 -33.85 -6.92 25.48
C GLU A 763 -32.78 -5.96 26.05
N PRO A 764 -32.50 -5.98 27.36
CA PRO A 764 -31.46 -5.15 27.99
C PRO A 764 -30.04 -5.69 27.71
N LEU A 765 -29.77 -6.06 26.46
CA LEU A 765 -28.56 -6.69 25.98
C LEU A 765 -27.86 -5.79 24.96
N SER A 766 -26.55 -5.97 24.86
CA SER A 766 -25.71 -5.35 23.86
C SER A 766 -25.00 -6.44 23.07
N VAL A 767 -25.18 -6.40 21.76
CA VAL A 767 -24.36 -7.15 20.81
C VAL A 767 -23.20 -6.24 20.42
N LYS A 768 -21.96 -6.71 20.56
CA LYS A 768 -20.77 -5.93 20.23
C LYS A 768 -19.84 -6.74 19.35
N THR A 769 -19.35 -6.08 18.31
CA THR A 769 -18.22 -6.58 17.51
C THR A 769 -16.91 -6.29 18.25
N GLY A 770 -16.08 -7.31 18.37
CA GLY A 770 -14.69 -7.18 18.80
C GLY A 770 -13.74 -7.69 17.73
N GLN A 771 -12.45 -7.77 18.05
CA GLN A 771 -11.45 -8.31 17.12
C GLN A 771 -11.71 -9.80 16.87
N GLN A 772 -12.25 -10.12 15.69
CA GLN A 772 -12.61 -11.46 15.27
C GLN A 772 -13.62 -12.17 16.21
N ILE A 773 -14.48 -11.40 16.89
CA ILE A 773 -15.54 -11.91 17.76
C ILE A 773 -16.84 -11.12 17.62
N ILE A 774 -17.97 -11.79 17.88
CA ILE A 774 -19.26 -11.17 18.21
C ILE A 774 -19.63 -11.57 19.64
N GLU A 775 -19.75 -10.59 20.54
CA GLU A 775 -20.08 -10.82 21.95
C GLU A 775 -21.48 -10.27 22.27
N VAL A 776 -22.33 -11.13 22.82
CA VAL A 776 -23.63 -10.76 23.41
C VAL A 776 -23.49 -10.72 24.93
N LYS A 777 -23.74 -9.55 25.51
CA LYS A 777 -23.64 -9.33 26.96
C LYS A 777 -24.67 -8.32 27.49
N PRO A 778 -24.94 -8.28 28.81
CA PRO A 778 -25.79 -7.27 29.41
C PRO A 778 -25.33 -5.84 29.13
N GLN A 779 -26.29 -4.93 28.95
CA GLN A 779 -25.99 -3.52 28.80
C GLN A 779 -25.37 -2.94 30.09
N GLY A 780 -24.44 -2.00 29.96
CA GLY A 780 -23.81 -1.34 31.10
C GLY A 780 -22.60 -2.08 31.69
N VAL A 781 -22.16 -3.19 31.09
CA VAL A 781 -20.98 -3.94 31.53
C VAL A 781 -19.78 -3.63 30.63
N SER A 782 -18.75 -3.01 31.21
CA SER A 782 -17.44 -2.80 30.56
C SER A 782 -16.34 -2.60 31.61
N LYS A 783 -15.08 -2.79 31.21
CA LYS A 783 -13.93 -2.59 32.10
C LYS A 783 -13.89 -1.15 32.62
N GLY A 784 -14.23 -0.19 31.76
CA GLY A 784 -14.33 1.23 32.12
C GLY A 784 -15.41 1.52 33.17
N VAL A 785 -16.63 0.98 32.98
CA VAL A 785 -17.73 1.14 33.93
C VAL A 785 -17.39 0.52 35.28
N PHE A 786 -16.77 -0.66 35.30
CA PHE A 786 -16.32 -1.30 36.54
C PHE A 786 -15.33 -0.41 37.31
N VAL A 787 -14.33 0.14 36.63
CA VAL A 787 -13.35 1.04 37.27
C VAL A 787 -14.04 2.26 37.88
N GLU A 788 -14.98 2.89 37.16
CA GLU A 788 -15.73 4.06 37.66
C GLU A 788 -16.58 3.73 38.88
N GLN A 789 -17.27 2.58 38.86
CA GLN A 789 -18.07 2.09 39.98
C GLN A 789 -17.19 1.79 41.20
N LEU A 790 -16.05 1.12 41.01
CA LEU A 790 -15.13 0.80 42.10
C LEU A 790 -14.56 2.07 42.74
N LEU A 791 -14.12 3.04 41.93
CA LEU A 791 -13.58 4.31 42.42
C LEU A 791 -14.63 5.14 43.15
N SER A 792 -15.89 5.13 42.68
CA SER A 792 -17.01 5.79 43.34
C SER A 792 -17.32 5.14 44.70
N SER A 793 -17.37 3.80 44.74
CA SER A 793 -17.57 3.03 45.98
C SER A 793 -16.46 3.30 47.02
N LEU A 794 -15.19 3.38 46.59
CA LEU A 794 -14.08 3.73 47.48
C LEU A 794 -14.20 5.16 48.03
N ALA A 795 -14.65 6.11 47.21
CA ALA A 795 -14.90 7.48 47.65
C ALA A 795 -16.06 7.56 48.66
N GLU A 796 -17.15 6.84 48.42
CA GLU A 796 -18.30 6.75 49.34
C GLU A 796 -17.94 6.10 50.68
N ARG A 797 -17.07 5.08 50.66
CA ARG A 797 -16.50 4.43 51.87
C ARG A 797 -15.48 5.31 52.61
N GLY A 798 -15.27 6.55 52.20
CA GLY A 798 -14.36 7.51 52.86
C GLY A 798 -12.88 7.25 52.63
N SER A 799 -12.53 6.40 51.64
CA SER A 799 -11.15 6.03 51.31
C SER A 799 -10.84 6.28 49.83
N PRO A 800 -10.97 7.53 49.33
CA PRO A 800 -10.67 7.84 47.94
C PRO A 800 -9.17 7.63 47.66
N PRO A 801 -8.80 6.95 46.56
CA PRO A 801 -7.40 6.80 46.21
C PRO A 801 -6.78 8.13 45.78
N ASP A 802 -5.55 8.39 46.22
CA ASP A 802 -4.75 9.55 45.81
C ASP A 802 -3.84 9.25 44.61
N PHE A 803 -3.84 8.00 44.13
CA PHE A 803 -3.18 7.57 42.90
C PHE A 803 -3.95 6.43 42.23
N VAL A 804 -4.16 6.54 40.91
CA VAL A 804 -4.80 5.51 40.09
C VAL A 804 -3.95 5.24 38.86
N LEU A 805 -3.62 3.97 38.63
CA LEU A 805 -2.92 3.49 37.44
C LEU A 805 -3.81 2.49 36.70
N CYS A 806 -4.16 2.78 35.44
CA CYS A 806 -4.99 1.90 34.61
C CYS A 806 -4.17 1.39 33.42
N MET A 807 -3.99 0.08 33.32
CA MET A 807 -3.39 -0.59 32.17
C MET A 807 -4.42 -1.52 31.54
N LEU A 808 -5.41 -0.92 30.85
CA LEU A 808 -6.58 -1.60 30.30
C LEU A 808 -6.71 -1.41 28.79
N ALA A 809 -7.11 -2.45 28.05
CA ALA A 809 -7.28 -2.40 26.59
C ALA A 809 -8.64 -1.79 26.12
N GLU A 810 -9.48 -1.26 27.01
CA GLU A 810 -10.76 -0.60 26.67
C GLU A 810 -10.72 0.92 26.92
N ALA A 811 -11.37 1.71 26.06
CA ALA A 811 -11.46 3.16 26.19
C ALA A 811 -12.40 3.59 27.33
N PHE A 812 -11.92 4.49 28.20
CA PHE A 812 -12.72 5.16 29.23
C PHE A 812 -13.63 6.22 28.60
N LEU A 813 -14.93 6.16 28.85
CA LEU A 813 -15.89 7.21 28.52
C LEU A 813 -16.22 8.00 29.80
N ASN A 814 -15.79 9.27 29.85
CA ASN A 814 -16.27 10.29 30.80
C ASN A 814 -15.94 10.15 32.30
N SER A 815 -14.67 10.29 32.68
CA SER A 815 -14.38 10.83 34.02
C SER A 815 -13.32 11.93 33.97
N GLY A 816 -13.73 13.16 34.30
CA GLY A 816 -12.89 14.36 34.32
C GLY A 816 -11.84 14.40 35.43
N LYS A 817 -11.13 13.29 35.69
CA LYS A 817 -10.03 13.18 36.66
C LYS A 817 -8.80 12.57 35.97
N MET A 818 -7.60 12.96 36.40
CA MET A 818 -6.33 12.43 35.86
C MET A 818 -6.28 10.91 36.02
N ALA A 819 -6.54 10.19 34.92
CA ALA A 819 -6.33 8.77 34.78
C ALA A 819 -5.17 8.55 33.80
N TYR A 820 -4.13 7.83 34.24
CA TYR A 820 -3.03 7.43 33.37
C TYR A 820 -3.41 6.09 32.72
N SER A 821 -3.64 6.10 31.40
CA SER A 821 -4.02 4.91 30.62
C SER A 821 -2.87 4.45 29.72
N TRP A 822 -2.56 3.17 29.74
CA TRP A 822 -1.78 2.50 28.67
C TRP A 822 -2.73 1.86 27.68
N PHE A 823 -2.49 2.05 26.37
CA PHE A 823 -3.25 1.40 25.30
C PHE A 823 -2.31 0.51 24.49
N VAL A 824 -2.59 -0.79 24.45
CA VAL A 824 -1.88 -1.77 23.64
C VAL A 824 -2.91 -2.60 22.87
N SER A 825 -3.65 -1.97 21.95
CA SER A 825 -4.31 -2.65 20.82
C SER A 825 -5.07 -1.67 19.91
N GLY A 826 -4.52 -1.45 18.71
CA GLY A 826 -5.20 -1.56 17.41
C GLY A 826 -6.40 -0.71 16.99
N TRP A 827 -7.17 -0.05 17.86
CA TRP A 827 -8.40 0.67 17.43
C TRP A 827 -8.56 2.02 18.13
N TRP A 828 -8.93 3.05 17.36
CA TRP A 828 -9.06 4.44 17.81
C TRP A 828 -10.51 4.92 17.74
N TRP A 829 -11.03 5.48 18.84
CA TRP A 829 -12.20 6.35 18.84
C TRP A 829 -11.89 7.64 19.62
N SER A 830 -12.24 8.79 19.04
CA SER A 830 -11.98 10.13 19.60
C SER A 830 -13.08 10.56 20.58
N ILE A 831 -12.70 11.10 21.74
CA ILE A 831 -13.62 11.86 22.61
C ILE A 831 -13.36 13.36 22.40
N ARG A 832 -14.40 14.09 21.96
CA ARG A 832 -14.44 15.55 22.05
C ARG A 832 -14.58 15.94 23.52
N ALA A 833 -13.62 16.68 24.06
CA ALA A 833 -13.84 17.43 25.30
C ALA A 833 -14.84 18.58 25.03
N PRO A 834 -15.87 18.80 25.87
CA PRO A 834 -16.66 20.02 25.79
C PRO A 834 -15.81 21.21 26.24
N THR A 835 -15.86 22.28 25.45
CA THR A 835 -15.30 23.59 25.74
C THR A 835 -15.87 24.16 27.05
N PHE A 836 -15.01 24.47 28.02
CA PHE A 836 -15.39 25.26 29.19
C PHE A 836 -15.43 26.76 28.82
N THR A 837 -16.63 27.32 28.67
CA THR A 837 -16.84 28.77 28.65
C THR A 837 -16.88 29.30 30.09
N ARG A 838 -16.01 30.26 30.35
CA ARG A 838 -15.82 30.99 31.61
C ARG A 838 -17.06 31.83 31.92
N LEU A 839 -17.98 31.34 32.78
CA LEU A 839 -19.11 32.13 33.26
C LEU A 839 -18.68 32.97 34.48
N GLN A 840 -18.34 34.24 34.20
CA GLN A 840 -18.28 35.28 35.22
C GLN A 840 -19.71 35.68 35.64
N ARG A 841 -19.94 35.62 36.96
CA ARG A 841 -20.89 36.40 37.78
C ARG A 841 -22.03 37.14 37.05
N THR A 842 -23.27 36.79 37.39
CA THR A 842 -24.29 37.80 37.67
C THR A 842 -25.21 37.29 38.78
N VAL A 843 -25.16 37.98 39.91
CA VAL A 843 -26.16 37.92 40.99
C VAL A 843 -27.29 38.87 40.61
N SER A 844 -28.54 38.40 40.64
CA SER A 844 -29.73 39.24 40.93
C SER A 844 -31.01 38.39 40.93
N MET A 845 -31.55 38.18 42.14
CA MET A 845 -32.98 38.09 42.55
C MET A 845 -33.92 37.18 41.71
N ALA A 846 -34.64 36.21 42.27
CA ALA A 846 -35.29 36.11 43.58
C ALA A 846 -35.36 34.67 44.09
#